data_AF-A0A949HWE9-F1
#
_entry.id   AF-A0A949HWE9-F1
#
_cell.length_a   1.000
_cell.length_b   1.000
_cell.length_c   1.000
_cell.angle_alpha   90.00
_cell.angle_beta   90.00
_cell.angle_gamma   90.00
#
_symmetry.space_group_name_H-M   'P 1'
#
loop_
_entity.id
_entity.type
_entity.pdbx_description
1 polymer ?
#
loop_
_entity_poly.entity_id
_entity_poly.type
_entity_poly.pdbx_seq_one_letter_code
_entity_poly.pdbx_strand_id
1 'polypeptide(L)'
;MTTIGQLPLAASVSDSAELAIFQNGQTLSATRAQVLAGVQTALTVPQNSLLGGVGPGTAAPVPITIGANLALSGSTLSATAAPFEIGSLTTGNVPGASDVVPLGQAGENQGVSYANFMAGLGGLTGVPGGTLTATANGGTVARTISALAGNAVSIEDFGAVGDGVTDDSAALLAAIGTGQPVRLGAKTYAIAGECDISGAACSLLGVPGLSILKRNAQSKTGTANTATWINVVCTSFYADGVIFDANASITVGTLAVAIQASCTKTLITRCVFQNAMGGGNGNGLTYLASDPNTTNHHVEDCEFAFNANNGLAIFATDGISVTNCRAHDNSVNGIYADSRDPTFTQKARALHIIGNSCWNNAQVGILVGNFVANNVFTQPFLYGNGNPDILGAIISGNNCYENGIYGVYISGRNILVSANLCTNNSTKVSFGAGILCDTGYCKITGNMITGATAFGIDCGGAAYTEVENNYIDGAHIGLNIGGGQYCTARSNFIQDPVGAGITVQNVESNGNGDNFGLACVGLSIVCNWINYSGSVTGILIRDGAQNVRVEDNIIVANPGANLTTALSAYTDSIILRRNVLNYTTRWALSPATVNGVYTLTVPDIADAVSISQASAPIASIVTTQAAQVTGSVTFIKVTNGGSAYTTATVTISGSGSGASASAWIYGGKIIGIQMSAFGSGYGTGTTVTISGDGTGATATAQVGLPTWPGKELTIDCLAAVTFAAAGASPGQTNWTGAPITVPAGASIDWIGTGANGWRAARFSQSDYVSPNGDGSLTLKTQSGDISIHPAGSGGLRLISDTESTGVLELIGRGSPLNAISAPAGSTFRNLNGGVGATFWVKQSGTGSANWVAVA
;
A
#
# COMPACT_ATOMS: atom_id res chain seq x y z
N MET A 1 -146.68 13.28 64.93
CA MET A 1 -145.79 12.10 64.96
C MET A 1 -144.41 12.56 65.42
N THR A 2 -143.84 11.85 66.38
CA THR A 2 -142.50 12.01 66.96
C THR A 2 -141.38 11.85 65.90
N THR A 3 -140.27 12.59 66.03
CA THR A 3 -139.14 12.56 65.06
C THR A 3 -138.12 11.46 65.42
N ILE A 4 -137.44 10.91 64.41
CA ILE A 4 -136.61 9.70 64.49
C ILE A 4 -135.47 9.74 65.54
N GLY A 5 -135.04 10.94 65.96
CA GLY A 5 -134.05 11.14 67.01
C GLY A 5 -134.54 10.85 68.44
N GLN A 6 -135.82 10.49 68.62
CA GLN A 6 -136.42 10.19 69.92
C GLN A 6 -136.61 8.68 70.19
N LEU A 7 -136.12 7.81 69.30
CA LEU A 7 -136.15 6.35 69.46
C LEU A 7 -134.80 5.80 69.98
N PRO A 8 -134.78 4.84 70.92
CA PRO A 8 -133.56 4.22 71.43
C PRO A 8 -132.75 3.47 70.34
N LEU A 9 -131.42 3.52 70.42
CA LEU A 9 -130.50 2.80 69.52
C LEU A 9 -130.61 1.27 69.71
N ALA A 10 -130.79 0.53 68.62
CA ALA A 10 -130.88 -0.93 68.64
C ALA A 10 -129.50 -1.60 68.75
N ALA A 11 -129.36 -2.55 69.69
CA ALA A 11 -128.09 -3.15 70.12
C ALA A 11 -127.47 -4.19 69.16
N SER A 12 -128.22 -4.69 68.17
CA SER A 12 -127.68 -5.40 66.98
C SER A 12 -128.80 -5.56 65.94
N VAL A 13 -128.46 -5.48 64.65
CA VAL A 13 -129.40 -5.65 63.52
C VAL A 13 -128.84 -6.69 62.56
N SER A 14 -129.60 -7.77 62.33
CA SER A 14 -129.28 -8.81 61.35
C SER A 14 -129.55 -8.32 59.91
N ASP A 15 -129.04 -9.05 58.93
CA ASP A 15 -129.27 -8.75 57.52
C ASP A 15 -130.75 -8.83 57.09
N SER A 16 -131.57 -9.53 57.88
CA SER A 16 -133.03 -9.61 57.72
C SER A 16 -133.79 -8.51 58.47
N ALA A 17 -133.12 -7.65 59.23
CA ALA A 17 -133.77 -6.56 59.92
C ALA A 17 -134.21 -5.48 58.92
N GLU A 18 -135.48 -5.13 58.98
CA GLU A 18 -136.10 -4.15 58.10
C GLU A 18 -135.96 -2.73 58.66
N LEU A 19 -135.41 -1.84 57.84
CA LEU A 19 -135.29 -0.41 58.10
C LEU A 19 -136.32 0.34 57.26
N ALA A 20 -136.94 1.35 57.85
CA ALA A 20 -137.83 2.24 57.10
C ALA A 20 -137.00 3.15 56.17
N ILE A 21 -137.33 3.11 54.88
CA ILE A 21 -136.80 3.99 53.84
C ILE A 21 -137.95 4.82 53.26
N PHE A 22 -137.69 6.02 52.75
CA PHE A 22 -138.71 6.85 52.11
C PHE A 22 -138.42 6.99 50.62
N GLN A 23 -139.35 6.56 49.76
CA GLN A 23 -139.21 6.60 48.31
C GLN A 23 -140.58 6.87 47.67
N ASN A 24 -140.62 7.73 46.64
CA ASN A 24 -141.83 8.07 45.88
C ASN A 24 -143.04 8.52 46.72
N GLY A 25 -142.79 9.26 47.80
CA GLY A 25 -143.86 9.78 48.66
C GLY A 25 -144.47 8.75 49.62
N GLN A 26 -143.91 7.53 49.71
CA GLN A 26 -144.30 6.51 50.68
C GLN A 26 -143.09 6.04 51.51
N THR A 27 -143.36 5.67 52.77
CA THR A 27 -142.41 4.95 53.60
C THR A 27 -142.51 3.45 53.30
N LEU A 28 -141.41 2.84 52.87
CA LEU A 28 -141.27 1.42 52.58
C LEU A 28 -140.30 0.78 53.59
N SER A 29 -140.32 -0.54 53.76
CA SER A 29 -139.29 -1.25 54.51
C SER A 29 -138.28 -1.90 53.55
N ALA A 30 -136.99 -1.82 53.89
CA ALA A 30 -135.91 -2.50 53.18
C ALA A 30 -134.96 -3.17 54.18
N THR A 31 -134.49 -4.37 53.84
CA THR A 31 -133.56 -5.11 54.70
C THR A 31 -132.16 -4.50 54.64
N ARG A 32 -131.35 -4.66 55.70
CA ARG A 32 -129.94 -4.21 55.71
C ARG A 32 -129.15 -4.82 54.55
N ALA A 33 -129.42 -6.07 54.15
CA ALA A 33 -128.80 -6.70 52.98
C ALA A 33 -129.09 -5.96 51.67
N GLN A 34 -130.33 -5.49 51.47
CA GLN A 34 -130.71 -4.73 50.28
C GLN A 34 -130.01 -3.37 50.19
N VAL A 35 -129.62 -2.78 51.32
CA VAL A 35 -128.89 -1.51 51.38
C VAL A 35 -127.37 -1.70 51.15
N LEU A 36 -126.81 -2.87 51.46
CA LEU A 36 -125.37 -3.14 51.40
C LEU A 36 -124.88 -3.85 50.13
N ALA A 37 -125.78 -4.33 49.27
CA ALA A 37 -125.45 -5.15 48.09
C ALA A 37 -124.76 -4.41 46.91
N GLY A 38 -123.93 -3.40 47.18
CA GLY A 38 -123.21 -2.66 46.14
C GLY A 38 -122.02 -1.81 46.59
N VAL A 39 -121.57 -1.88 47.85
CA VAL A 39 -120.43 -1.12 48.34
C VAL A 39 -119.22 -2.06 48.53
N GLN A 40 -118.20 -1.93 47.69
CA GLN A 40 -116.97 -2.76 47.76
C GLN A 40 -115.82 -1.94 48.38
N THR A 41 -115.18 -2.47 49.43
CA THR A 41 -114.20 -1.76 50.27
C THR A 41 -112.71 -2.07 49.98
N ALA A 42 -112.38 -2.91 48.98
CA ALA A 42 -111.00 -3.10 48.51
C ALA A 42 -110.92 -3.74 47.11
N LEU A 43 -109.90 -3.37 46.33
CA LEU A 43 -109.61 -3.81 44.95
C LEU A 43 -108.37 -4.73 44.94
N THR A 44 -108.45 -5.90 44.31
CA THR A 44 -107.32 -6.84 44.15
C THR A 44 -106.92 -6.91 42.66
N VAL A 45 -105.63 -6.72 42.36
CA VAL A 45 -105.08 -6.76 40.99
C VAL A 45 -104.23 -8.03 40.81
N PRO A 46 -104.39 -8.84 39.74
CA PRO A 46 -103.60 -10.04 39.51
C PRO A 46 -102.11 -9.77 39.24
N GLN A 47 -101.25 -10.73 39.60
CA GLN A 47 -99.81 -10.70 39.32
C GLN A 47 -99.57 -10.57 37.80
N ASN A 48 -98.62 -9.71 37.40
CA ASN A 48 -98.26 -9.30 36.03
C ASN A 48 -99.21 -8.31 35.32
N SER A 49 -100.02 -7.54 36.06
CA SER A 49 -100.87 -6.50 35.47
C SER A 49 -100.43 -5.09 35.90
N LEU A 50 -100.15 -4.20 34.95
CA LEU A 50 -99.88 -2.77 35.18
C LEU A 50 -101.12 -1.95 34.76
N LEU A 51 -101.63 -1.07 35.62
CA LEU A 51 -102.82 -0.27 35.32
C LEU A 51 -102.45 0.93 34.44
N GLY A 52 -102.88 0.91 33.16
CA GLY A 52 -102.83 2.04 32.24
C GLY A 52 -104.00 3.01 32.46
N GLY A 53 -103.74 4.31 32.34
CA GLY A 53 -104.58 5.40 32.86
C GLY A 53 -106.03 5.50 32.35
N VAL A 54 -106.87 6.12 33.18
CA VAL A 54 -108.26 6.53 32.90
C VAL A 54 -108.29 7.98 32.39
N GLY A 55 -108.77 8.17 31.16
CA GLY A 55 -109.47 9.41 30.78
C GLY A 55 -110.83 9.49 31.49
N PRO A 56 -111.49 10.66 31.55
CA PRO A 56 -112.60 10.90 32.46
C PRO A 56 -113.85 10.09 32.05
N GLY A 57 -114.34 9.23 32.95
CA GLY A 57 -115.71 8.72 32.92
C GLY A 57 -115.87 7.24 32.54
N THR A 58 -116.03 6.40 33.58
CA THR A 58 -116.93 5.22 33.63
C THR A 58 -116.82 4.11 32.56
N ALA A 59 -115.66 3.88 31.94
CA ALA A 59 -115.39 2.65 31.17
C ALA A 59 -114.53 1.66 31.98
N ALA A 60 -114.80 0.35 31.83
CA ALA A 60 -114.00 -0.71 32.43
C ALA A 60 -112.54 -0.69 31.90
N PRO A 61 -111.52 -1.06 32.71
CA PRO A 61 -110.13 -1.11 32.26
C PRO A 61 -109.97 -1.98 31.01
N VAL A 62 -109.34 -1.45 29.96
CA VAL A 62 -109.02 -2.21 28.74
C VAL A 62 -107.59 -2.77 28.90
N PRO A 63 -107.34 -4.06 28.62
CA PRO A 63 -105.98 -4.61 28.66
C PRO A 63 -105.06 -3.89 27.66
N ILE A 64 -103.94 -3.35 28.13
CA ILE A 64 -102.84 -2.97 27.23
C ILE A 64 -102.11 -4.26 26.86
N THR A 65 -102.19 -4.64 25.58
CA THR A 65 -101.39 -5.75 25.06
C THR A 65 -99.96 -5.25 24.86
N ILE A 66 -99.05 -5.58 25.77
CA ILE A 66 -97.61 -5.43 25.53
C ILE A 66 -97.21 -6.42 24.45
N GLY A 67 -96.67 -5.93 23.32
CA GLY A 67 -96.23 -6.76 22.20
C GLY A 67 -95.16 -7.77 22.63
N ALA A 68 -95.00 -8.86 21.88
CA ALA A 68 -94.21 -10.06 22.23
C ALA A 68 -92.74 -9.84 22.67
N ASN A 69 -92.24 -8.62 22.52
CA ASN A 69 -90.86 -8.22 22.78
C ASN A 69 -90.64 -7.50 24.13
N LEU A 70 -91.65 -7.43 25.02
CA LEU A 70 -91.55 -6.86 26.37
C LEU A 70 -92.17 -7.81 27.42
N ALA A 71 -91.42 -8.12 28.48
CA ALA A 71 -91.85 -8.95 29.59
C ALA A 71 -91.75 -8.16 30.92
N LEU A 72 -92.81 -8.22 31.73
CA LEU A 72 -92.84 -7.68 33.09
C LEU A 72 -92.89 -8.86 34.07
N SER A 73 -91.85 -9.03 34.88
CA SER A 73 -91.77 -10.09 35.89
C SER A 73 -91.41 -9.46 37.24
N GLY A 74 -92.35 -9.47 38.17
CA GLY A 74 -92.22 -8.73 39.43
C GLY A 74 -92.21 -7.22 39.21
N SER A 75 -91.17 -6.53 39.69
CA SER A 75 -91.04 -5.06 39.66
C SER A 75 -90.26 -4.51 38.46
N THR A 76 -89.80 -5.38 37.55
CA THR A 76 -88.85 -5.01 36.49
C THR A 76 -89.46 -5.23 35.11
N LEU A 77 -89.38 -4.20 34.25
CA LEU A 77 -89.77 -4.24 32.85
C LEU A 77 -88.52 -4.48 31.98
N SER A 78 -88.48 -5.56 31.19
CA SER A 78 -87.36 -5.90 30.29
C SER A 78 -87.83 -6.29 28.89
N ALA A 79 -86.95 -6.14 27.88
CA ALA A 79 -87.24 -6.49 26.49
C ALA A 79 -86.69 -7.90 26.15
N THR A 80 -87.43 -8.68 25.36
CA THR A 80 -87.07 -10.04 24.92
C THR A 80 -86.38 -10.08 23.54
N ALA A 81 -86.04 -8.93 22.94
CA ALA A 81 -85.16 -8.84 21.77
C ALA A 81 -84.29 -7.55 21.82
N ALA A 82 -83.10 -7.65 21.25
CA ALA A 82 -81.97 -6.69 21.27
C ALA A 82 -82.35 -5.19 21.08
N PRO A 83 -81.54 -4.24 21.58
CA PRO A 83 -80.08 -4.22 21.41
C PRO A 83 -79.35 -4.96 22.54
N PHE A 84 -78.45 -5.86 22.18
CA PHE A 84 -77.66 -6.64 23.13
C PHE A 84 -76.77 -5.72 23.97
N GLU A 85 -77.01 -5.67 25.28
CA GLU A 85 -75.94 -5.37 26.23
C GLU A 85 -74.97 -6.56 26.27
N ILE A 86 -73.69 -6.29 26.01
CA ILE A 86 -72.60 -7.27 26.13
C ILE A 86 -72.24 -7.41 27.61
N GLY A 87 -73.05 -8.16 28.34
CA GLY A 87 -72.72 -8.69 29.66
C GLY A 87 -72.09 -10.07 29.53
N SER A 88 -70.76 -10.14 29.64
CA SER A 88 -69.94 -11.36 29.81
C SER A 88 -70.19 -12.50 28.79
N LEU A 89 -69.59 -12.41 27.60
CA LEU A 89 -69.43 -13.57 26.73
C LEU A 89 -68.31 -14.47 27.26
N THR A 90 -68.55 -15.79 27.27
CA THR A 90 -67.51 -16.80 27.49
C THR A 90 -66.55 -16.83 26.30
N THR A 91 -65.30 -17.24 26.54
CA THR A 91 -64.26 -17.28 25.50
C THR A 91 -64.67 -18.22 24.36
N GLY A 92 -64.84 -17.70 23.15
CA GLY A 92 -65.18 -18.49 21.97
C GLY A 92 -63.99 -19.27 21.40
N ASN A 93 -64.27 -20.40 20.76
CA ASN A 93 -63.28 -21.16 19.97
C ASN A 93 -63.01 -20.46 18.63
N VAL A 94 -61.85 -20.72 18.02
CA VAL A 94 -61.55 -20.26 16.65
C VAL A 94 -62.57 -20.90 15.67
N PRO A 95 -63.31 -20.11 14.87
CA PRO A 95 -64.31 -20.65 13.96
C PRO A 95 -63.69 -21.53 12.86
N GLY A 96 -64.34 -22.65 12.53
CA GLY A 96 -64.04 -23.45 11.35
C GLY A 96 -64.43 -22.73 10.06
N ALA A 97 -63.87 -23.15 8.92
CA ALA A 97 -64.04 -22.47 7.63
C ALA A 97 -65.51 -22.27 7.19
N SER A 98 -66.40 -23.19 7.58
CA SER A 98 -67.84 -23.15 7.29
C SER A 98 -68.68 -22.40 8.34
N ASP A 99 -68.09 -22.04 9.48
CA ASP A 99 -68.82 -21.38 10.56
C ASP A 99 -69.26 -19.99 10.14
N VAL A 100 -70.47 -19.59 10.51
CA VAL A 100 -71.08 -18.35 10.02
C VAL A 100 -70.78 -17.20 10.97
N VAL A 101 -70.18 -16.14 10.43
CA VAL A 101 -69.96 -14.86 11.09
C VAL A 101 -71.11 -13.93 10.72
N PRO A 102 -71.91 -13.45 11.70
CA PRO A 102 -72.96 -12.48 11.44
C PRO A 102 -72.34 -11.10 11.17
N LEU A 103 -72.77 -10.46 10.09
CA LEU A 103 -72.32 -9.14 9.63
C LEU A 103 -73.55 -8.28 9.27
N GLY A 104 -73.55 -7.01 9.67
CA GLY A 104 -74.53 -6.06 9.18
C GLY A 104 -74.23 -5.68 7.73
N GLN A 105 -75.14 -5.96 6.79
CA GLN A 105 -75.04 -5.54 5.40
C GLN A 105 -76.37 -4.95 4.93
N ALA A 106 -76.31 -3.75 4.33
CA ALA A 106 -77.48 -3.06 3.75
C ALA A 106 -78.68 -2.88 4.72
N GLY A 107 -78.42 -2.74 6.02
CA GLY A 107 -79.46 -2.57 7.04
C GLY A 107 -80.01 -3.88 7.62
N GLU A 108 -79.52 -5.03 7.18
CA GLU A 108 -79.92 -6.37 7.63
C GLU A 108 -78.73 -7.15 8.21
N ASN A 109 -79.00 -8.16 9.05
CA ASN A 109 -77.97 -9.08 9.53
C ASN A 109 -77.80 -10.24 8.54
N GLN A 110 -76.64 -10.30 7.89
CA GLN A 110 -76.26 -11.36 6.94
C GLN A 110 -75.22 -12.30 7.57
N GLY A 111 -75.35 -13.60 7.32
CA GLY A 111 -74.36 -14.59 7.73
C GLY A 111 -73.36 -14.86 6.61
N VAL A 112 -72.07 -14.65 6.86
CA VAL A 112 -71.00 -15.00 5.91
C VAL A 112 -70.13 -16.09 6.52
N SER A 113 -69.79 -17.14 5.76
CA SER A 113 -68.87 -18.16 6.29
C SER A 113 -67.53 -17.54 6.67
N TYR A 114 -66.87 -18.07 7.69
CA TYR A 114 -65.59 -17.58 8.17
C TYR A 114 -64.56 -17.55 7.04
N ALA A 115 -64.57 -18.56 6.15
CA ALA A 115 -63.74 -18.58 4.94
C ALA A 115 -64.03 -17.41 3.99
N ASN A 116 -65.31 -17.11 3.70
CA ASN A 116 -65.69 -16.01 2.81
C ASN A 116 -65.42 -14.64 3.44
N PHE A 117 -65.62 -14.53 4.76
CA PHE A 117 -65.31 -13.32 5.51
C PHE A 117 -63.80 -13.02 5.47
N MET A 118 -62.97 -14.03 5.75
CA MET A 118 -61.51 -13.92 5.66
C MET A 118 -61.01 -13.70 4.22
N ALA A 119 -61.70 -14.24 3.21
CA ALA A 119 -61.40 -13.96 1.80
C ALA A 119 -61.69 -12.50 1.40
N GLY A 120 -62.77 -11.90 1.94
CA GLY A 120 -63.14 -10.50 1.69
C GLY A 120 -62.22 -9.49 2.38
N LEU A 121 -61.62 -9.85 3.52
CA LEU A 121 -60.68 -9.01 4.26
C LEU A 121 -59.45 -8.59 3.42
N GLY A 122 -59.02 -9.42 2.46
CA GLY A 122 -57.91 -9.10 1.55
C GLY A 122 -58.19 -7.95 0.58
N GLY A 123 -59.46 -7.57 0.38
CA GLY A 123 -59.87 -6.46 -0.50
C GLY A 123 -60.05 -5.12 0.22
N LEU A 124 -59.86 -5.07 1.54
CA LEU A 124 -59.97 -3.83 2.31
C LEU A 124 -58.73 -2.94 2.10
N THR A 125 -58.92 -1.75 1.53
CA THR A 125 -57.86 -0.75 1.44
C THR A 125 -57.59 -0.10 2.80
N GLY A 126 -56.33 0.01 3.21
CA GLY A 126 -55.93 0.74 4.43
C GLY A 126 -55.87 -0.08 5.72
N VAL A 127 -55.85 -1.41 5.66
CA VAL A 127 -55.66 -2.27 6.84
C VAL A 127 -54.18 -2.21 7.31
N PRO A 128 -53.89 -1.86 8.58
CA PRO A 128 -52.53 -1.90 9.12
C PRO A 128 -52.03 -3.35 9.27
N GLY A 129 -51.48 -3.92 8.20
CA GLY A 129 -51.05 -5.32 8.15
C GLY A 129 -49.79 -5.66 8.94
N GLY A 130 -49.13 -4.67 9.57
CA GLY A 130 -47.83 -4.86 10.21
C GLY A 130 -47.81 -5.91 11.32
N THR A 131 -48.92 -6.14 12.01
CA THR A 131 -49.05 -7.15 13.09
C THR A 131 -49.42 -8.54 12.58
N LEU A 132 -49.85 -8.67 11.32
CA LEU A 132 -50.11 -9.97 10.71
C LEU A 132 -48.83 -10.78 10.68
N THR A 133 -48.94 -12.09 10.93
CA THR A 133 -47.78 -12.97 10.86
C THR A 133 -47.65 -13.57 9.47
N ALA A 134 -46.41 -13.66 9.00
CA ALA A 134 -46.05 -14.33 7.75
C ALA A 134 -44.76 -15.12 7.96
N THR A 135 -44.62 -16.20 7.22
CA THR A 135 -43.37 -16.95 7.13
C THR A 135 -42.72 -16.61 5.82
N ALA A 136 -41.49 -16.09 5.85
CA ALA A 136 -40.73 -15.84 4.63
C ALA A 136 -40.61 -17.14 3.83
N ASN A 137 -40.67 -17.08 2.49
CA ASN A 137 -40.59 -18.27 1.66
C ASN A 137 -39.31 -19.07 1.96
N GLY A 138 -39.44 -20.36 2.26
CA GLY A 138 -38.34 -21.23 2.72
C GLY A 138 -37.96 -21.09 4.20
N GLY A 139 -38.57 -20.16 4.94
CA GLY A 139 -38.41 -20.02 6.39
C GLY A 139 -39.27 -21.01 7.17
N THR A 140 -38.86 -21.30 8.41
CA THR A 140 -39.58 -22.20 9.32
C THR A 140 -40.22 -21.50 10.51
N VAL A 141 -39.99 -20.18 10.66
CA VAL A 141 -40.46 -19.37 11.78
C VAL A 141 -41.33 -18.22 11.26
N ALA A 142 -42.58 -18.18 11.71
CA ALA A 142 -43.49 -17.06 11.45
C ALA A 142 -43.06 -15.82 12.25
N ARG A 143 -43.04 -14.66 11.59
CA ARG A 143 -42.77 -13.35 12.21
C ARG A 143 -43.84 -12.38 11.78
N THR A 144 -44.00 -11.26 12.47
CA THR A 144 -44.91 -10.20 12.00
C THR A 144 -44.40 -9.61 10.68
N ILE A 145 -45.28 -9.17 9.79
CA ILE A 145 -44.89 -8.50 8.54
C ILE A 145 -44.03 -7.28 8.83
N SER A 146 -44.33 -6.53 9.89
CA SER A 146 -43.49 -5.41 10.36
C SER A 146 -42.07 -5.88 10.71
N ALA A 147 -41.92 -6.99 11.43
CA ALA A 147 -40.61 -7.55 11.74
C ALA A 147 -39.88 -8.11 10.50
N LEU A 148 -40.62 -8.62 9.51
CA LEU A 148 -40.04 -9.04 8.23
C LEU A 148 -39.51 -7.83 7.43
N ALA A 149 -40.34 -6.79 7.28
CA ALA A 149 -40.00 -5.55 6.59
C ALA A 149 -38.88 -4.77 7.30
N GLY A 150 -38.83 -4.84 8.64
CA GLY A 150 -37.78 -4.23 9.45
C GLY A 150 -36.40 -4.88 9.32
N ASN A 151 -36.24 -6.01 8.62
CA ASN A 151 -34.92 -6.60 8.38
C ASN A 151 -34.00 -5.69 7.54
N ALA A 152 -34.59 -4.89 6.65
CA ALA A 152 -33.93 -3.86 5.88
C ALA A 152 -35.03 -2.94 5.31
N VAL A 153 -34.92 -1.65 5.56
CA VAL A 153 -35.93 -0.66 5.18
C VAL A 153 -35.56 -0.01 3.85
N SER A 154 -36.53 0.33 3.01
CA SER A 154 -36.24 1.02 1.74
C SER A 154 -36.31 2.52 1.95
N ILE A 155 -35.48 3.29 1.26
CA ILE A 155 -35.54 4.76 1.36
C ILE A 155 -36.92 5.31 0.93
N GLU A 156 -37.60 4.64 0.01
CA GLU A 156 -38.97 4.98 -0.44
C GLU A 156 -40.02 4.87 0.68
N ASP A 157 -39.80 4.01 1.67
CA ASP A 157 -40.71 3.87 2.82
C ASP A 157 -40.74 5.17 3.66
N PHE A 158 -39.74 6.05 3.48
CA PHE A 158 -39.61 7.36 4.13
C PHE A 158 -39.91 8.53 3.20
N GLY A 159 -40.50 8.26 2.03
CA GLY A 159 -40.97 9.29 1.09
C GLY A 159 -39.97 9.71 0.02
N ALA A 160 -38.86 8.98 -0.16
CA ALA A 160 -37.97 9.23 -1.29
C ALA A 160 -38.67 8.95 -2.63
N VAL A 161 -38.51 9.85 -3.58
CA VAL A 161 -39.09 9.76 -4.92
C VAL A 161 -38.16 8.98 -5.84
N GLY A 162 -36.87 9.33 -5.83
CA GLY A 162 -35.86 8.70 -6.69
C GLY A 162 -35.98 9.07 -8.17
N ASP A 163 -36.35 10.32 -8.48
CA ASP A 163 -36.46 10.87 -9.83
C ASP A 163 -35.21 11.65 -10.30
N GLY A 164 -34.20 11.77 -9.44
CA GLY A 164 -32.96 12.49 -9.68
C GLY A 164 -33.08 14.01 -9.63
N VAL A 165 -34.24 14.53 -9.20
CA VAL A 165 -34.53 15.97 -9.12
C VAL A 165 -34.99 16.36 -7.71
N THR A 166 -35.98 15.64 -7.18
CA THR A 166 -36.53 15.84 -5.84
C THR A 166 -35.49 15.51 -4.78
N ASP A 167 -35.32 16.40 -3.80
CA ASP A 167 -34.36 16.18 -2.72
C ASP A 167 -34.82 15.07 -1.76
N ASP A 168 -34.14 13.95 -1.80
CA ASP A 168 -34.39 12.73 -1.04
C ASP A 168 -33.56 12.67 0.26
N SER A 169 -32.79 13.72 0.58
CA SER A 169 -31.88 13.74 1.74
C SER A 169 -32.59 13.46 3.06
N ALA A 170 -33.80 14.02 3.27
CA ALA A 170 -34.57 13.81 4.49
C ALA A 170 -35.06 12.35 4.63
N ALA A 171 -35.47 11.73 3.53
CA ALA A 171 -35.89 10.33 3.50
C ALA A 171 -34.71 9.39 3.77
N LEU A 172 -33.53 9.69 3.21
CA LEU A 172 -32.28 8.96 3.49
C LEU A 172 -31.93 9.00 4.98
N LEU A 173 -31.91 10.20 5.57
CA LEU A 173 -31.57 10.37 6.99
C LEU A 173 -32.62 9.70 7.92
N ALA A 174 -33.90 9.76 7.56
CA ALA A 174 -34.96 9.08 8.31
C ALA A 174 -34.81 7.55 8.25
N ALA A 175 -34.49 6.98 7.07
CA ALA A 175 -34.21 5.56 6.91
C ALA A 175 -33.00 5.11 7.75
N ILE A 176 -31.91 5.88 7.71
CA ILE A 176 -30.71 5.63 8.52
C ILE A 176 -31.02 5.70 10.01
N GLY A 177 -31.88 6.64 10.43
CA GLY A 177 -32.30 6.81 11.82
C GLY A 177 -33.00 5.60 12.43
N THR A 178 -33.47 4.64 11.62
CA THR A 178 -34.03 3.37 12.12
C THR A 178 -32.99 2.40 12.68
N GLY A 179 -31.71 2.58 12.32
CA GLY A 179 -30.63 1.64 12.63
C GLY A 179 -30.67 0.32 11.86
N GLN A 180 -31.61 0.15 10.92
CA GLN A 180 -31.68 -1.01 10.03
C GLN A 180 -30.87 -0.77 8.74
N PRO A 181 -30.47 -1.82 8.01
CA PRO A 181 -29.90 -1.65 6.68
C PRO A 181 -30.87 -0.91 5.75
N VAL A 182 -30.36 0.08 5.01
CA VAL A 182 -31.14 0.92 4.09
C VAL A 182 -30.98 0.40 2.67
N ARG A 183 -32.07 -0.02 2.04
CA ARG A 183 -32.11 -0.42 0.64
C ARG A 183 -32.36 0.79 -0.26
N LEU A 184 -31.57 0.87 -1.32
CA LEU A 184 -31.76 1.80 -2.41
C LEU A 184 -32.30 1.00 -3.61
N GLY A 185 -33.46 1.41 -4.12
CA GLY A 185 -34.00 0.89 -5.36
C GLY A 185 -33.13 1.24 -6.57
N ALA A 186 -33.46 0.65 -7.72
CA ALA A 186 -32.84 0.95 -9.02
C ALA A 186 -33.35 2.32 -9.55
N LYS A 187 -32.93 3.40 -8.89
CA LYS A 187 -33.38 4.77 -9.08
C LYS A 187 -32.25 5.77 -8.82
N THR A 188 -32.50 7.03 -9.16
CA THR A 188 -31.60 8.15 -8.86
C THR A 188 -32.18 9.00 -7.76
N TYR A 189 -31.56 9.03 -6.59
CA TYR A 189 -31.99 9.83 -5.45
C TYR A 189 -31.18 11.12 -5.39
N ALA A 190 -31.84 12.27 -5.45
CA ALA A 190 -31.13 13.55 -5.40
C ALA A 190 -30.82 13.91 -3.95
N ILE A 191 -29.56 14.24 -3.64
CA ILE A 191 -29.14 14.63 -2.29
C ILE A 191 -28.63 16.07 -2.33
N ALA A 192 -29.39 17.00 -1.76
CA ALA A 192 -29.11 18.43 -1.80
C ALA A 192 -28.22 18.89 -0.64
N GLY A 193 -26.93 19.12 -0.95
CA GLY A 193 -25.97 19.60 0.03
C GLY A 193 -25.46 18.50 0.96
N GLU A 194 -24.85 18.91 2.07
CA GLU A 194 -24.18 17.99 3.00
C GLU A 194 -25.18 17.07 3.71
N CYS A 195 -24.93 15.76 3.65
CA CYS A 195 -25.74 14.70 4.24
C CYS A 195 -24.91 13.91 5.26
N ASP A 196 -25.22 14.08 6.54
CA ASP A 196 -24.48 13.49 7.67
C ASP A 196 -24.97 12.06 7.97
N ILE A 197 -24.23 11.06 7.50
CA ILE A 197 -24.46 9.64 7.78
C ILE A 197 -23.94 9.33 9.18
N SER A 198 -24.84 9.31 10.17
CA SER A 198 -24.52 9.19 11.60
C SER A 198 -25.06 7.91 12.25
N GLY A 199 -24.74 7.69 13.53
CA GLY A 199 -25.13 6.51 14.30
C GLY A 199 -23.97 5.55 14.60
N ALA A 200 -24.25 4.43 15.28
CA ALA A 200 -23.22 3.44 15.62
C ALA A 200 -22.79 2.61 14.39
N ALA A 201 -23.76 2.19 13.56
CA ALA A 201 -23.51 1.49 12.32
C ALA A 201 -24.55 1.91 11.26
N CYS A 202 -24.10 2.10 10.03
CA CYS A 202 -24.96 2.39 8.89
C CYS A 202 -24.63 1.42 7.74
N SER A 203 -25.65 0.88 7.06
CA SER A 203 -25.49 0.00 5.91
C SER A 203 -26.37 0.48 4.75
N LEU A 204 -25.76 0.80 3.61
CA LEU A 204 -26.44 1.15 2.36
C LEU A 204 -26.35 -0.03 1.39
N LEU A 205 -27.50 -0.52 0.93
CA LEU A 205 -27.62 -1.67 0.04
C LEU A 205 -28.26 -1.23 -1.27
N GLY A 206 -27.43 -0.97 -2.27
CA GLY A 206 -27.86 -0.63 -3.62
C GLY A 206 -27.97 -1.84 -4.54
N VAL A 207 -28.56 -1.61 -5.70
CA VAL A 207 -28.49 -2.49 -6.86
C VAL A 207 -27.29 -2.04 -7.70
N PRO A 208 -26.20 -2.85 -7.78
CA PRO A 208 -24.98 -2.45 -8.48
C PRO A 208 -25.28 -1.93 -9.90
N GLY A 209 -24.77 -0.74 -10.21
CA GLY A 209 -24.97 -0.09 -11.51
C GLY A 209 -26.30 0.67 -11.69
N LEU A 210 -27.25 0.56 -10.75
CA LEU A 210 -28.60 1.11 -10.89
C LEU A 210 -29.06 2.02 -9.74
N SER A 211 -28.52 1.86 -8.53
CA SER A 211 -28.84 2.73 -7.39
C SER A 211 -27.89 3.91 -7.32
N ILE A 212 -28.39 5.11 -7.62
CA ILE A 212 -27.59 6.33 -7.74
C ILE A 212 -27.99 7.31 -6.63
N LEU A 213 -27.05 7.72 -5.80
CA LEU A 213 -27.14 8.97 -5.06
C LEU A 213 -26.50 10.05 -5.94
N LYS A 214 -27.22 11.15 -6.20
CA LYS A 214 -26.76 12.22 -7.09
C LYS A 214 -26.79 13.57 -6.42
N ARG A 215 -25.69 14.32 -6.51
CA ARG A 215 -25.62 15.69 -6.01
C ARG A 215 -26.37 16.64 -6.93
N ASN A 216 -27.44 17.29 -6.46
CA ASN A 216 -28.18 18.29 -7.24
C ASN A 216 -27.73 19.74 -6.93
N ALA A 217 -27.26 20.00 -5.71
CA ALA A 217 -26.82 21.30 -5.24
C ALA A 217 -25.79 21.14 -4.10
N GLN A 218 -25.05 22.21 -3.81
CA GLN A 218 -24.12 22.28 -2.68
C GLN A 218 -24.27 23.63 -1.95
N SER A 219 -25.36 23.76 -1.18
CA SER A 219 -25.55 24.82 -0.19
C SER A 219 -25.13 24.26 1.18
N LYS A 220 -23.93 24.58 1.66
CA LYS A 220 -23.40 23.98 2.91
C LYS A 220 -24.37 24.16 4.09
N THR A 221 -24.81 23.05 4.68
CA THR A 221 -25.45 22.97 6.00
C THR A 221 -25.22 21.55 6.53
N GLY A 222 -24.46 21.39 7.62
CA GLY A 222 -24.02 20.09 8.15
C GLY A 222 -22.88 20.24 9.16
N THR A 223 -22.28 19.13 9.61
CA THR A 223 -21.27 19.10 10.68
C THR A 223 -19.82 19.04 10.21
N ALA A 224 -19.55 18.86 8.91
CA ALA A 224 -18.19 18.70 8.40
C ALA A 224 -17.38 20.01 8.45
N ASN A 225 -16.15 19.90 8.94
CA ASN A 225 -15.17 21.01 8.96
C ASN A 225 -14.89 21.49 7.53
N THR A 226 -14.47 20.57 6.66
CA THR A 226 -14.40 20.79 5.22
C THR A 226 -15.76 20.50 4.61
N ALA A 227 -16.30 21.43 3.82
CA ALA A 227 -17.58 21.24 3.16
C ALA A 227 -17.59 19.91 2.39
N THR A 228 -18.56 19.06 2.69
CA THR A 228 -18.66 17.68 2.19
C THR A 228 -20.06 17.44 1.64
N TRP A 229 -20.22 16.55 0.65
CA TRP A 229 -21.54 16.16 0.18
C TRP A 229 -22.09 14.97 0.98
N ILE A 230 -21.43 13.82 0.96
CA ILE A 230 -21.78 12.68 1.83
C ILE A 230 -20.75 12.62 2.97
N ASN A 231 -21.18 13.00 4.17
CA ASN A 231 -20.32 13.09 5.35
C ASN A 231 -20.57 11.91 6.29
N VAL A 232 -19.65 10.93 6.29
CA VAL A 232 -19.80 9.71 7.09
C VAL A 232 -19.16 9.88 8.45
N VAL A 233 -20.00 10.07 9.48
CA VAL A 233 -19.60 10.27 10.88
C VAL A 233 -19.93 9.08 11.78
N CYS A 234 -20.67 8.08 11.29
CA CYS A 234 -20.99 6.86 12.03
C CYS A 234 -19.74 6.01 12.34
N THR A 235 -19.75 5.22 13.42
CA THR A 235 -18.57 4.42 13.83
C THR A 235 -18.23 3.29 12.85
N SER A 236 -19.23 2.68 12.21
CA SER A 236 -19.06 1.66 11.17
C SER A 236 -19.94 1.92 9.97
N PHE A 237 -19.36 1.96 8.77
CA PHE A 237 -20.09 2.22 7.54
C PHE A 237 -19.94 1.08 6.53
N TYR A 238 -21.06 0.60 6.03
CA TYR A 238 -21.10 -0.45 5.02
C TYR A 238 -21.86 0.08 3.81
N ALA A 239 -21.31 -0.05 2.60
CA ALA A 239 -21.98 0.35 1.38
C ALA A 239 -21.71 -0.67 0.28
N ASP A 240 -22.77 -1.16 -0.36
CA ASP A 240 -22.68 -2.14 -1.42
C ASP A 240 -23.50 -1.73 -2.63
N GLY A 241 -22.90 -1.71 -3.82
CA GLY A 241 -23.64 -1.50 -5.07
C GLY A 241 -24.22 -0.10 -5.27
N VAL A 242 -23.65 0.93 -4.63
CA VAL A 242 -24.15 2.32 -4.70
C VAL A 242 -23.27 3.16 -5.63
N ILE A 243 -23.89 3.94 -6.51
CA ILE A 243 -23.23 4.98 -7.30
C ILE A 243 -23.35 6.30 -6.56
N PHE A 244 -22.23 6.89 -6.17
CA PHE A 244 -22.10 8.24 -5.65
C PHE A 244 -21.69 9.17 -6.80
N ASP A 245 -22.69 9.78 -7.45
CA ASP A 245 -22.47 10.76 -8.52
C ASP A 245 -22.45 12.17 -7.94
N ALA A 246 -21.25 12.72 -7.77
CA ALA A 246 -21.06 14.08 -7.28
C ALA A 246 -21.42 15.15 -8.34
N ASN A 247 -21.88 14.75 -9.54
CA ASN A 247 -22.38 15.61 -10.59
C ASN A 247 -21.32 16.58 -11.16
N ALA A 248 -20.95 16.34 -12.42
CA ALA A 248 -19.87 17.06 -13.10
C ALA A 248 -20.15 18.56 -13.29
N SER A 249 -21.41 18.99 -13.23
CA SER A 249 -21.75 20.41 -13.32
C SER A 249 -21.46 21.19 -12.04
N ILE A 250 -21.21 20.51 -10.91
CA ILE A 250 -21.01 21.14 -9.60
C ILE A 250 -19.51 21.22 -9.29
N THR A 251 -18.91 22.36 -9.62
CA THR A 251 -17.46 22.60 -9.55
C THR A 251 -16.99 23.28 -8.26
N VAL A 252 -17.91 23.55 -7.33
CA VAL A 252 -17.59 24.14 -6.03
C VAL A 252 -16.63 23.23 -5.24
N GLY A 253 -15.67 23.83 -4.54
CA GLY A 253 -14.61 23.13 -3.83
C GLY A 253 -15.08 22.41 -2.56
N THR A 254 -15.70 21.25 -2.70
CA THR A 254 -16.16 20.39 -1.59
C THR A 254 -15.70 18.95 -1.79
N LEU A 255 -15.58 18.19 -0.70
CA LEU A 255 -15.39 16.74 -0.76
C LEU A 255 -16.68 16.08 -1.26
N ALA A 256 -16.57 15.04 -2.09
CA ALA A 256 -17.74 14.26 -2.53
C ALA A 256 -18.20 13.31 -1.42
N VAL A 257 -17.48 12.21 -1.20
CA VAL A 257 -17.73 11.30 -0.07
C VAL A 257 -16.55 11.34 0.87
N ALA A 258 -16.79 11.65 2.15
CA ALA A 258 -15.74 11.67 3.18
C ALA A 258 -16.06 10.72 4.33
N ILE A 259 -15.12 9.84 4.64
CA ILE A 259 -15.09 9.03 5.86
C ILE A 259 -14.34 9.83 6.92
N GLN A 260 -15.06 10.24 7.97
CA GLN A 260 -14.49 11.02 9.07
C GLN A 260 -13.70 10.14 10.04
N ALA A 261 -12.82 10.76 10.83
CA ALA A 261 -11.98 10.07 11.82
C ALA A 261 -12.77 9.27 12.88
N SER A 262 -14.05 9.61 13.10
CA SER A 262 -14.95 8.87 14.00
C SER A 262 -15.40 7.52 13.43
N CYS A 263 -15.34 7.35 12.11
CA CYS A 263 -15.63 6.10 11.43
C CYS A 263 -14.35 5.26 11.41
N THR A 264 -14.27 4.24 12.27
CA THR A 264 -13.07 3.40 12.40
C THR A 264 -13.18 2.09 11.65
N LYS A 265 -14.34 1.81 11.03
CA LYS A 265 -14.55 0.59 10.22
C LYS A 265 -15.38 0.89 9.00
N THR A 266 -14.89 0.45 7.84
CA THR A 266 -15.66 0.52 6.59
C THR A 266 -15.55 -0.79 5.81
N LEU A 267 -16.63 -1.17 5.14
CA LEU A 267 -16.60 -2.14 4.04
C LEU A 267 -17.43 -1.55 2.91
N ILE A 268 -16.74 -1.11 1.85
CA ILE A 268 -17.35 -0.49 0.68
C ILE A 268 -17.07 -1.41 -0.51
N THR A 269 -18.12 -1.99 -1.08
CA THR A 269 -18.03 -3.02 -2.12
C THR A 269 -18.83 -2.64 -3.35
N ARG A 270 -18.29 -2.83 -4.56
CA ARG A 270 -19.04 -2.64 -5.83
C ARG A 270 -19.70 -1.25 -5.97
N CYS A 271 -19.12 -0.24 -5.33
CA CYS A 271 -19.60 1.14 -5.37
C CYS A 271 -18.84 1.93 -6.45
N VAL A 272 -19.46 3.01 -6.94
CA VAL A 272 -18.84 3.93 -7.91
C VAL A 272 -18.78 5.32 -7.31
N PHE A 273 -17.64 6.00 -7.43
CA PHE A 273 -17.44 7.37 -6.96
C PHE A 273 -16.96 8.22 -8.13
N GLN A 274 -17.82 9.14 -8.58
CA GLN A 274 -17.56 9.86 -9.83
C GLN A 274 -17.94 11.32 -9.81
N ASN A 275 -17.36 12.05 -10.78
CA ASN A 275 -17.71 13.44 -11.10
C ASN A 275 -17.52 14.43 -9.93
N ALA A 276 -16.58 14.17 -9.03
CA ALA A 276 -16.23 15.12 -7.97
C ALA A 276 -15.40 16.28 -8.55
N MET A 277 -16.04 17.42 -8.85
CA MET A 277 -15.41 18.51 -9.61
C MET A 277 -14.85 19.68 -8.80
N GLY A 278 -14.69 19.54 -7.48
CA GLY A 278 -14.10 20.59 -6.65
C GLY A 278 -12.60 20.76 -6.93
N GLY A 279 -12.15 21.96 -7.35
CA GLY A 279 -10.77 22.16 -7.83
C GLY A 279 -9.62 21.76 -6.89
N GLY A 280 -9.84 21.70 -5.57
CA GLY A 280 -8.86 21.16 -4.59
C GLY A 280 -9.37 19.96 -3.77
N ASN A 281 -10.69 19.77 -3.69
CA ASN A 281 -11.34 18.75 -2.85
C ASN A 281 -12.16 17.73 -3.66
N GLY A 282 -12.07 17.76 -4.99
CA GLY A 282 -12.80 16.90 -5.91
C GLY A 282 -12.24 15.48 -5.96
N ASN A 283 -12.09 14.85 -4.80
CA ASN A 283 -11.79 13.43 -4.72
C ASN A 283 -13.10 12.64 -4.79
N GLY A 284 -13.10 11.47 -5.43
CA GLY A 284 -14.28 10.59 -5.44
C GLY A 284 -14.66 10.10 -4.04
N LEU A 285 -13.72 9.40 -3.39
CA LEU A 285 -13.82 8.97 -1.99
C LEU A 285 -12.61 9.49 -1.20
N THR A 286 -12.85 9.98 0.01
CA THR A 286 -11.80 10.48 0.91
C THR A 286 -11.89 9.83 2.28
N TYR A 287 -10.81 9.19 2.74
CA TYR A 287 -10.59 8.88 4.15
C TYR A 287 -9.80 10.01 4.77
N LEU A 288 -10.41 10.72 5.72
CA LEU A 288 -9.74 11.78 6.47
C LEU A 288 -8.85 11.17 7.56
N ALA A 289 -7.87 11.96 8.01
CA ALA A 289 -6.87 11.54 8.98
C ALA A 289 -7.49 10.95 10.25
N SER A 290 -7.07 9.71 10.60
CA SER A 290 -7.56 8.98 11.76
C SER A 290 -6.46 8.65 12.78
N ASP A 291 -5.18 8.74 12.40
CA ASP A 291 -4.03 8.54 13.29
C ASP A 291 -4.14 9.46 14.54
N PRO A 292 -3.91 8.95 15.78
CA PRO A 292 -3.32 7.66 16.13
C PRO A 292 -4.30 6.47 16.21
N ASN A 293 -5.58 6.65 15.86
CA ASN A 293 -6.55 5.56 15.95
C ASN A 293 -6.29 4.52 14.85
N THR A 294 -6.16 3.26 15.25
CA THR A 294 -6.18 2.12 14.32
C THR A 294 -7.59 1.93 13.77
N THR A 295 -7.67 1.69 12.48
CA THR A 295 -8.91 1.50 11.72
C THR A 295 -8.93 0.11 11.08
N ASN A 296 -10.11 -0.28 10.58
CA ASN A 296 -10.32 -1.49 9.82
C ASN A 296 -11.18 -1.15 8.60
N HIS A 297 -10.55 -0.51 7.63
CA HIS A 297 -11.20 -0.06 6.41
C HIS A 297 -10.92 -1.01 5.25
N HIS A 298 -11.96 -1.29 4.47
CA HIS A 298 -11.84 -2.10 3.26
C HIS A 298 -12.69 -1.49 2.14
N VAL A 299 -12.03 -1.22 1.03
CA VAL A 299 -12.63 -0.81 -0.23
C VAL A 299 -12.33 -1.90 -1.25
N GLU A 300 -13.37 -2.51 -1.82
CA GLU A 300 -13.24 -3.67 -2.68
C GLU A 300 -14.13 -3.57 -3.94
N ASP A 301 -13.62 -3.96 -5.10
CA ASP A 301 -14.36 -3.98 -6.37
C ASP A 301 -15.06 -2.65 -6.72
N CYS A 302 -14.51 -1.53 -6.25
CA CYS A 302 -15.09 -0.19 -6.46
C CYS A 302 -14.50 0.49 -7.70
N GLU A 303 -15.18 1.53 -8.19
CA GLU A 303 -14.75 2.34 -9.33
C GLU A 303 -14.65 3.83 -8.94
N PHE A 304 -13.54 4.48 -9.34
CA PHE A 304 -13.26 5.88 -9.08
C PHE A 304 -12.94 6.61 -10.39
N ALA A 305 -13.89 7.40 -10.91
CA ALA A 305 -13.79 7.90 -12.27
C ALA A 305 -14.16 9.38 -12.43
N PHE A 306 -13.51 10.06 -13.38
CA PHE A 306 -13.86 11.42 -13.81
C PHE A 306 -13.83 12.47 -12.68
N ASN A 307 -12.98 12.29 -11.67
CA ASN A 307 -12.84 13.23 -10.56
C ASN A 307 -11.80 14.30 -10.88
N ALA A 308 -12.06 15.55 -10.48
CA ALA A 308 -11.16 16.67 -10.75
C ALA A 308 -9.87 16.64 -9.91
N ASN A 309 -9.79 15.76 -8.89
CA ASN A 309 -8.59 15.52 -8.11
C ASN A 309 -8.24 14.03 -8.13
N ASN A 310 -8.29 13.34 -6.99
CA ASN A 310 -7.94 11.91 -6.89
C ASN A 310 -9.19 11.03 -7.04
N GLY A 311 -9.03 9.80 -7.54
CA GLY A 311 -10.10 8.81 -7.46
C GLY A 311 -10.44 8.45 -6.00
N LEU A 312 -9.44 7.92 -5.29
CA LEU A 312 -9.48 7.63 -3.86
C LEU A 312 -8.34 8.39 -3.16
N ALA A 313 -8.66 9.14 -2.10
CA ALA A 313 -7.69 9.82 -1.25
C ALA A 313 -7.72 9.24 0.18
N ILE A 314 -6.56 8.91 0.72
CA ILE A 314 -6.38 8.33 2.06
C ILE A 314 -5.39 9.20 2.82
N PHE A 315 -5.85 9.85 3.89
CA PHE A 315 -5.00 10.69 4.72
C PHE A 315 -4.71 10.01 6.05
N ALA A 316 -3.43 9.92 6.44
CA ALA A 316 -2.95 9.46 7.76
C ALA A 316 -3.84 8.38 8.42
N THR A 317 -3.99 7.25 7.71
CA THR A 317 -4.86 6.13 8.11
C THR A 317 -3.99 4.94 8.49
N ASP A 318 -4.29 4.31 9.62
CA ASP A 318 -3.66 3.07 10.07
C ASP A 318 -4.66 1.91 9.89
N GLY A 319 -4.45 1.03 8.90
CA GLY A 319 -5.30 -0.13 8.65
C GLY A 319 -6.39 0.08 7.60
N ILE A 320 -5.98 0.20 6.33
CA ILE A 320 -6.90 0.25 5.18
C ILE A 320 -6.43 -0.66 4.05
N SER A 321 -7.36 -1.44 3.51
CA SER A 321 -7.16 -2.26 2.31
C SER A 321 -7.99 -1.74 1.13
N VAL A 322 -7.34 -1.56 -0.01
CA VAL A 322 -7.94 -1.19 -1.30
C VAL A 322 -7.65 -2.29 -2.29
N THR A 323 -8.66 -3.07 -2.63
CA THR A 323 -8.50 -4.32 -3.38
C THR A 323 -9.38 -4.40 -4.62
N ASN A 324 -8.83 -4.83 -5.75
CA ASN A 324 -9.58 -5.09 -6.98
C ASN A 324 -10.40 -3.88 -7.51
N CYS A 325 -10.01 -2.66 -7.14
CA CYS A 325 -10.69 -1.45 -7.58
C CYS A 325 -10.19 -0.97 -8.96
N ARG A 326 -10.98 -0.11 -9.59
CA ARG A 326 -10.67 0.59 -10.84
C ARG A 326 -10.59 2.09 -10.58
N ALA A 327 -9.48 2.75 -10.89
CA ALA A 327 -9.31 4.19 -10.69
C ALA A 327 -8.78 4.86 -11.97
N HIS A 328 -9.62 5.63 -12.65
CA HIS A 328 -9.29 6.11 -13.99
C HIS A 328 -9.90 7.45 -14.38
N ASP A 329 -9.35 8.06 -15.42
CA ASP A 329 -9.82 9.34 -15.97
C ASP A 329 -9.92 10.45 -14.91
N ASN A 330 -9.10 10.37 -13.85
CA ASN A 330 -9.03 11.41 -12.82
C ASN A 330 -7.98 12.46 -13.20
N SER A 331 -8.26 13.73 -12.91
CA SER A 331 -7.41 14.85 -13.29
C SER A 331 -6.12 14.98 -12.46
N VAL A 332 -5.92 14.14 -11.44
CA VAL A 332 -4.67 14.06 -10.68
C VAL A 332 -4.23 12.59 -10.54
N ASN A 333 -4.64 11.88 -9.48
CA ASN A 333 -4.19 10.50 -9.22
C ASN A 333 -5.36 9.50 -9.23
N GLY A 334 -5.08 8.24 -9.50
CA GLY A 334 -6.04 7.16 -9.30
C GLY A 334 -6.28 6.89 -7.81
N ILE A 335 -5.30 6.27 -7.16
CA ILE A 335 -5.29 6.02 -5.70
C ILE A 335 -4.17 6.85 -5.08
N TYR A 336 -4.51 7.61 -4.05
CA TYR A 336 -3.61 8.52 -3.34
C TYR A 336 -3.64 8.24 -1.85
N ALA A 337 -2.48 8.00 -1.24
CA ALA A 337 -2.34 7.84 0.20
C ALA A 337 -1.16 8.66 0.74
N ASP A 338 -1.35 9.49 1.75
CA ASP A 338 -0.33 10.36 2.31
C ASP A 338 -0.70 10.84 3.73
N SER A 339 0.21 11.45 4.49
CA SER A 339 -0.18 12.11 5.75
C SER A 339 -0.48 13.60 5.54
N ARG A 340 0.34 14.28 4.72
CA ARG A 340 0.39 15.75 4.58
C ARG A 340 0.47 16.50 5.91
N ASP A 341 0.96 15.86 6.97
CA ASP A 341 1.13 16.51 8.27
C ASP A 341 2.48 17.24 8.32
N PRO A 342 2.49 18.59 8.32
CA PRO A 342 3.73 19.37 8.39
C PRO A 342 4.51 19.16 9.70
N THR A 343 3.85 18.62 10.74
CA THR A 343 4.49 18.31 12.03
C THR A 343 5.09 16.91 12.07
N PHE A 344 4.82 16.07 11.06
CA PHE A 344 5.23 14.66 10.99
C PHE A 344 4.81 13.81 12.20
N THR A 345 3.75 14.21 12.91
CA THR A 345 3.19 13.47 14.03
C THR A 345 2.26 12.36 13.55
N GLN A 346 1.46 12.66 12.54
CA GLN A 346 0.54 11.72 11.91
C GLN A 346 1.23 10.88 10.85
N LYS A 347 0.89 9.60 10.76
CA LYS A 347 1.45 8.64 9.78
C LYS A 347 0.37 7.75 9.18
N ALA A 348 0.68 7.16 8.03
CA ALA A 348 -0.07 6.02 7.50
C ALA A 348 0.71 4.71 7.73
N ARG A 349 -0.01 3.67 8.13
CA ARG A 349 0.51 2.32 8.43
C ARG A 349 -0.49 1.26 7.97
N ALA A 350 -0.01 0.03 7.82
CA ALA A 350 -0.84 -1.12 7.43
C ALA A 350 -1.71 -0.84 6.18
N LEU A 351 -1.14 -0.15 5.20
CA LEU A 351 -1.80 0.19 3.95
C LEU A 351 -1.64 -0.97 2.96
N HIS A 352 -2.74 -1.51 2.45
CA HIS A 352 -2.73 -2.51 1.39
C HIS A 352 -3.41 -1.96 0.13
N ILE A 353 -2.67 -1.90 -0.99
CA ILE A 353 -3.19 -1.52 -2.30
C ILE A 353 -2.89 -2.69 -3.25
N ILE A 354 -3.88 -3.56 -3.45
CA ILE A 354 -3.67 -4.88 -4.06
C ILE A 354 -4.63 -5.12 -5.23
N GLY A 355 -4.13 -5.58 -6.38
CA GLY A 355 -4.99 -6.05 -7.47
C GLY A 355 -5.78 -4.95 -8.20
N ASN A 356 -5.44 -3.68 -8.01
CA ASN A 356 -6.19 -2.57 -8.60
C ASN A 356 -5.77 -2.30 -10.05
N SER A 357 -6.69 -1.76 -10.86
CA SER A 357 -6.38 -1.22 -12.19
C SER A 357 -6.47 0.30 -12.17
N CYS A 358 -5.37 0.99 -12.50
CA CYS A 358 -5.31 2.45 -12.50
C CYS A 358 -4.84 2.98 -13.85
N TRP A 359 -5.69 3.72 -14.58
CA TRP A 359 -5.33 4.17 -15.92
C TRP A 359 -5.85 5.54 -16.33
N ASN A 360 -5.18 6.14 -17.32
CA ASN A 360 -5.51 7.46 -17.86
C ASN A 360 -5.75 8.54 -16.79
N ASN A 361 -5.08 8.43 -15.63
CA ASN A 361 -5.04 9.51 -14.65
C ASN A 361 -3.99 10.53 -15.09
N ALA A 362 -4.26 11.82 -14.90
CA ALA A 362 -3.41 12.87 -15.47
C ALA A 362 -1.99 12.92 -14.86
N GLN A 363 -1.80 12.43 -13.63
CA GLN A 363 -0.49 12.35 -12.97
C GLN A 363 -0.09 10.91 -12.67
N VAL A 364 -0.66 10.29 -11.63
CA VAL A 364 -0.17 9.00 -11.12
C VAL A 364 -1.28 7.97 -11.03
N GLY A 365 -0.98 6.72 -11.39
CA GLY A 365 -1.91 5.61 -11.14
C GLY A 365 -2.12 5.37 -9.64
N ILE A 366 -1.04 5.07 -8.93
CA ILE A 366 -1.01 4.88 -7.47
C ILE A 366 0.11 5.72 -6.86
N LEU A 367 -0.22 6.62 -5.94
CA LEU A 367 0.72 7.47 -5.21
C LEU A 367 0.62 7.20 -3.72
N VAL A 368 1.73 6.77 -3.10
CA VAL A 368 1.83 6.47 -1.68
C VAL A 368 2.99 7.25 -1.04
N GLY A 369 2.65 8.21 -0.20
CA GLY A 369 3.56 9.14 0.47
C GLY A 369 4.04 10.27 -0.43
N ASN A 370 4.92 11.10 0.09
CA ASN A 370 5.55 12.19 -0.66
C ASN A 370 7.02 12.34 -0.22
N PHE A 371 7.89 12.84 -1.09
CA PHE A 371 9.32 12.97 -0.81
C PHE A 371 9.73 14.35 -0.24
N VAL A 372 8.78 15.11 0.32
CA VAL A 372 9.04 16.46 0.84
C VAL A 372 9.35 16.39 2.33
N ALA A 373 10.62 16.61 2.69
CA ALA A 373 11.14 16.42 4.05
C ALA A 373 10.55 17.34 5.12
N ASN A 374 9.86 18.42 4.71
CA ASN A 374 9.14 19.33 5.60
C ASN A 374 7.62 19.38 5.36
N ASN A 375 7.08 18.59 4.43
CA ASN A 375 5.66 18.62 4.01
C ASN A 375 5.17 20.03 3.61
N VAL A 376 6.10 20.90 3.15
CA VAL A 376 5.78 22.22 2.60
C VAL A 376 5.78 22.15 1.08
N PHE A 377 4.60 22.09 0.49
CA PHE A 377 4.40 21.98 -0.96
C PHE A 377 4.44 23.34 -1.66
N THR A 378 5.49 24.12 -1.40
CA THR A 378 5.83 25.34 -2.15
C THR A 378 7.27 25.28 -2.65
N GLN A 379 7.49 25.59 -3.93
CA GLN A 379 8.83 25.60 -4.52
C GLN A 379 9.73 26.70 -3.91
N PRO A 380 11.05 26.47 -3.73
CA PRO A 380 11.77 25.21 -3.96
C PRO A 380 11.43 24.15 -2.90
N PHE A 381 11.25 22.90 -3.32
CA PHE A 381 10.94 21.82 -2.38
C PHE A 381 12.19 21.35 -1.64
N LEU A 382 12.03 21.06 -0.34
CA LEU A 382 13.06 20.40 0.45
C LEU A 382 12.83 18.90 0.40
N TYR A 383 13.63 18.17 -0.39
CA TYR A 383 13.52 16.72 -0.51
C TYR A 383 14.29 15.96 0.57
N GLY A 384 13.82 14.75 0.89
CA GLY A 384 14.57 13.82 1.73
C GLY A 384 13.72 12.76 2.45
N ASN A 385 14.40 11.73 2.95
CA ASN A 385 13.82 10.53 3.59
C ASN A 385 13.93 10.53 5.13
N GLY A 386 14.24 11.68 5.73
CA GLY A 386 14.46 11.81 7.17
C GLY A 386 13.20 11.58 8.01
N ASN A 387 12.05 12.07 7.53
CA ASN A 387 10.76 12.04 8.22
C ASN A 387 9.67 11.50 7.29
N PRO A 388 9.56 10.18 7.10
CA PRO A 388 8.60 9.58 6.16
C PRO A 388 7.15 9.70 6.64
N ASP A 389 6.20 9.89 5.72
CA ASP A 389 4.75 9.90 6.00
C ASP A 389 4.14 8.50 6.07
N ILE A 390 4.73 7.57 5.33
CA ILE A 390 4.32 6.16 5.24
C ILE A 390 5.35 5.32 5.98
N LEU A 391 4.89 4.47 6.92
CA LEU A 391 5.76 3.60 7.72
C LEU A 391 5.53 2.10 7.49
N GLY A 392 4.56 1.74 6.66
CA GLY A 392 4.30 0.35 6.27
C GLY A 392 3.19 0.26 5.24
N ALA A 393 3.51 -0.26 4.07
CA ALA A 393 2.55 -0.46 2.99
C ALA A 393 2.92 -1.64 2.08
N ILE A 394 1.90 -2.27 1.49
CA ILE A 394 2.04 -3.28 0.43
C ILE A 394 1.31 -2.76 -0.80
N ILE A 395 2.02 -2.67 -1.91
CA ILE A 395 1.50 -2.27 -3.22
C ILE A 395 1.78 -3.42 -4.18
N SER A 396 0.80 -4.30 -4.38
CA SER A 396 1.03 -5.58 -5.04
C SER A 396 0.00 -5.96 -6.09
N GLY A 397 0.45 -6.54 -7.20
CA GLY A 397 -0.45 -7.10 -8.22
C GLY A 397 -1.31 -6.06 -8.94
N ASN A 398 -0.94 -4.78 -8.93
CA ASN A 398 -1.71 -3.73 -9.57
C ASN A 398 -1.35 -3.61 -11.07
N ASN A 399 -2.33 -3.19 -11.87
CA ASN A 399 -2.15 -2.87 -13.29
C ASN A 399 -2.27 -1.35 -13.49
N CYS A 400 -1.14 -0.66 -13.62
CA CYS A 400 -1.08 0.78 -13.82
C CYS A 400 -0.67 1.08 -15.27
N TYR A 401 -1.55 1.70 -16.06
CA TYR A 401 -1.23 1.96 -17.47
C TYR A 401 -1.72 3.30 -17.99
N GLU A 402 -1.00 3.87 -18.96
CA GLU A 402 -1.38 5.14 -19.63
C GLU A 402 -1.57 6.34 -18.68
N ASN A 403 -1.01 6.30 -17.47
CA ASN A 403 -1.04 7.42 -16.55
C ASN A 403 -0.03 8.50 -16.98
N GLY A 404 -0.35 9.76 -16.71
CA GLY A 404 0.34 10.89 -17.31
C GLY A 404 1.81 11.04 -16.93
N ILE A 405 2.21 10.68 -15.70
CA ILE A 405 3.58 10.86 -15.18
C ILE A 405 4.14 9.57 -14.58
N TYR A 406 3.43 8.90 -13.66
CA TYR A 406 3.93 7.69 -13.01
C TYR A 406 2.88 6.58 -13.01
N GLY A 407 3.31 5.32 -13.18
CA GLY A 407 2.43 4.19 -12.90
C GLY A 407 2.22 4.04 -11.40
N VAL A 408 3.34 3.91 -10.68
CA VAL A 408 3.39 3.88 -9.21
C VAL A 408 4.41 4.90 -8.72
N TYR A 409 4.03 5.71 -7.73
CA TYR A 409 4.91 6.60 -6.96
C TYR A 409 4.91 6.11 -5.52
N ILE A 410 6.10 5.88 -4.96
CA ILE A 410 6.26 5.63 -3.53
C ILE A 410 7.28 6.57 -2.89
N SER A 411 6.97 7.02 -1.68
CA SER A 411 7.89 7.63 -0.73
C SER A 411 7.51 7.19 0.68
N GLY A 412 8.51 6.92 1.52
CA GLY A 412 8.31 6.44 2.89
C GLY A 412 9.27 5.34 3.29
N ARG A 413 8.87 4.54 4.29
CA ARG A 413 9.64 3.39 4.81
C ARG A 413 8.81 2.12 4.92
N ASN A 414 9.50 0.98 4.85
CA ASN A 414 8.93 -0.36 4.97
C ASN A 414 7.81 -0.62 3.95
N ILE A 415 8.02 -0.16 2.72
CA ILE A 415 7.08 -0.35 1.61
C ILE A 415 7.56 -1.51 0.75
N LEU A 416 6.67 -2.47 0.50
CA LEU A 416 6.87 -3.54 -0.48
C LEU A 416 6.07 -3.23 -1.75
N VAL A 417 6.77 -3.04 -2.86
CA VAL A 417 6.18 -2.88 -4.20
C VAL A 417 6.47 -4.12 -5.02
N SER A 418 5.45 -4.90 -5.33
CA SER A 418 5.66 -6.21 -5.95
C SER A 418 4.65 -6.63 -7.00
N ALA A 419 5.08 -7.39 -8.01
CA ALA A 419 4.18 -7.99 -8.99
C ALA A 419 3.24 -6.99 -9.71
N ASN A 420 3.61 -5.71 -9.78
CA ASN A 420 2.81 -4.72 -10.50
C ASN A 420 3.18 -4.72 -11.98
N LEU A 421 2.18 -4.52 -12.84
CA LEU A 421 2.33 -4.27 -14.27
C LEU A 421 2.19 -2.78 -14.53
N CYS A 422 3.25 -2.14 -15.03
CA CYS A 422 3.28 -0.72 -15.36
C CYS A 422 3.53 -0.52 -16.86
N THR A 423 2.51 -0.15 -17.64
CA THR A 423 2.59 -0.10 -19.11
C THR A 423 2.26 1.29 -19.66
N ASN A 424 3.11 1.85 -20.53
CA ASN A 424 2.87 3.11 -21.23
C ASN A 424 2.53 4.32 -20.31
N ASN A 425 2.98 4.28 -19.06
CA ASN A 425 2.93 5.45 -18.18
C ASN A 425 3.98 6.47 -18.62
N SER A 426 3.79 7.75 -18.33
CA SER A 426 4.70 8.86 -18.71
C SER A 426 4.79 9.17 -20.22
N THR A 427 3.97 8.55 -21.08
CA THR A 427 4.04 8.73 -22.55
C THR A 427 3.76 10.15 -23.05
N LYS A 428 3.19 11.01 -22.21
CA LYS A 428 2.80 12.40 -22.54
C LYS A 428 3.82 13.46 -22.07
N VAL A 429 4.90 13.04 -21.39
CA VAL A 429 5.90 13.93 -20.78
C VAL A 429 7.32 13.38 -21.01
N SER A 430 8.33 14.25 -20.88
CA SER A 430 9.75 13.88 -21.01
C SER A 430 10.42 13.50 -19.68
N PHE A 431 9.65 13.48 -18.60
CA PHE A 431 10.03 13.04 -17.26
C PHE A 431 9.02 11.98 -16.80
N GLY A 432 9.24 11.35 -15.65
CA GLY A 432 8.32 10.33 -15.16
C GLY A 432 8.88 8.92 -15.24
N ALA A 433 8.13 7.95 -14.73
CA ALA A 433 8.60 6.57 -14.66
C ALA A 433 7.47 5.55 -14.71
N GLY A 434 7.81 4.30 -15.02
CA GLY A 434 6.91 3.19 -14.66
C GLY A 434 6.69 3.16 -13.15
N ILE A 435 7.78 3.17 -12.39
CA ILE A 435 7.79 3.24 -10.92
C ILE A 435 8.78 4.31 -10.46
N LEU A 436 8.32 5.27 -9.65
CA LEU A 436 9.17 6.17 -8.88
C LEU A 436 9.28 5.67 -7.43
N CYS A 437 10.50 5.62 -6.90
CA CYS A 437 10.85 5.08 -5.59
C CYS A 437 11.78 6.01 -4.82
N ASP A 438 11.24 7.12 -4.34
CA ASP A 438 11.94 8.10 -3.51
C ASP A 438 11.90 7.68 -2.03
N THR A 439 12.51 6.55 -1.69
CA THR A 439 12.24 5.84 -0.43
C THR A 439 13.42 5.65 0.50
N GLY A 440 13.13 5.26 1.75
CA GLY A 440 14.09 4.71 2.70
C GLY A 440 13.68 3.30 3.14
N TYR A 441 14.56 2.29 3.15
CA TYR A 441 14.23 0.96 3.71
C TYR A 441 13.04 0.27 3.02
N CYS A 442 13.00 0.29 1.69
CA CYS A 442 11.92 -0.27 0.89
C CYS A 442 12.43 -1.35 -0.09
N LYS A 443 11.50 -2.13 -0.63
CA LYS A 443 11.79 -3.20 -1.59
C LYS A 443 10.86 -3.14 -2.79
N ILE A 444 11.44 -3.09 -3.98
CA ILE A 444 10.76 -3.05 -5.27
C ILE A 444 11.13 -4.31 -6.03
N THR A 445 10.21 -5.27 -6.14
CA THR A 445 10.52 -6.62 -6.63
C THR A 445 9.50 -7.26 -7.54
N GLY A 446 9.94 -7.93 -8.61
CA GLY A 446 9.06 -8.73 -9.46
C GLY A 446 8.04 -7.90 -10.24
N ASN A 447 8.30 -6.62 -10.50
CA ASN A 447 7.42 -5.77 -11.30
C ASN A 447 7.80 -5.87 -12.79
N MET A 448 6.81 -5.67 -13.66
CA MET A 448 7.02 -5.57 -15.12
C MET A 448 6.70 -4.15 -15.58
N ILE A 449 7.66 -3.49 -16.20
CA ILE A 449 7.57 -2.12 -16.70
C ILE A 449 7.82 -2.15 -18.20
N THR A 450 6.90 -1.58 -18.99
CA THR A 450 7.06 -1.48 -20.45
C THR A 450 6.60 -0.11 -20.96
N GLY A 451 7.32 0.46 -21.94
CA GLY A 451 6.90 1.66 -22.66
C GLY A 451 6.90 2.97 -21.85
N ALA A 452 7.60 3.02 -20.71
CA ALA A 452 7.83 4.28 -20.00
C ALA A 452 8.79 5.19 -20.79
N THR A 453 8.61 6.51 -20.78
CA THR A 453 9.40 7.41 -21.63
C THR A 453 10.76 7.74 -21.04
N ALA A 454 10.80 8.23 -19.80
CA ALA A 454 12.05 8.67 -19.17
C ALA A 454 12.71 7.54 -18.38
N PHE A 455 12.06 7.00 -17.36
CA PHE A 455 12.63 5.95 -16.51
C PHE A 455 11.75 4.70 -16.46
N GLY A 456 12.35 3.52 -16.47
CA GLY A 456 11.63 2.29 -16.13
C GLY A 456 11.30 2.29 -14.65
N ILE A 457 12.36 2.28 -13.83
CA ILE A 457 12.31 2.51 -12.39
C ILE A 457 13.27 3.64 -12.05
N ASP A 458 12.80 4.62 -11.28
CA ASP A 458 13.61 5.74 -10.81
C ASP A 458 13.62 5.77 -9.28
N CYS A 459 14.77 5.44 -8.68
CA CYS A 459 15.00 5.50 -7.24
C CYS A 459 16.03 6.56 -6.87
N GLY A 460 16.01 7.70 -7.57
CA GLY A 460 16.91 8.81 -7.30
C GLY A 460 16.82 9.31 -5.86
N GLY A 461 17.95 9.37 -5.16
CA GLY A 461 17.96 9.83 -3.75
C GLY A 461 17.39 8.84 -2.73
N ALA A 462 17.14 7.59 -3.12
CA ALA A 462 16.70 6.56 -2.18
C ALA A 462 17.79 6.16 -1.18
N ALA A 463 17.41 5.65 0.00
CA ALA A 463 18.35 5.06 0.95
C ALA A 463 17.92 3.65 1.36
N TYR A 464 18.87 2.73 1.55
CA TYR A 464 18.60 1.35 1.99
C TYR A 464 17.48 0.66 1.18
N THR A 465 17.39 0.97 -0.12
CA THR A 465 16.31 0.48 -0.98
C THR A 465 16.85 -0.61 -1.90
N GLU A 466 16.11 -1.72 -1.99
CA GLU A 466 16.43 -2.85 -2.86
C GLU A 466 15.49 -2.88 -4.07
N VAL A 467 16.06 -2.85 -5.27
CA VAL A 467 15.37 -2.99 -6.55
C VAL A 467 15.80 -4.32 -7.15
N GLU A 468 14.95 -5.34 -7.08
CA GLU A 468 15.32 -6.69 -7.48
C GLU A 468 14.33 -7.42 -8.40
N ASN A 469 14.82 -8.29 -9.28
CA ASN A 469 13.97 -9.17 -10.09
C ASN A 469 12.88 -8.46 -10.90
N ASN A 470 13.09 -7.20 -11.31
CA ASN A 470 12.13 -6.48 -12.14
C ASN A 470 12.45 -6.68 -13.63
N TYR A 471 11.43 -6.66 -14.47
CA TYR A 471 11.55 -6.64 -15.93
C TYR A 471 11.24 -5.24 -16.44
N ILE A 472 12.18 -4.62 -17.15
CA ILE A 472 12.09 -3.24 -17.63
C ILE A 472 12.41 -3.22 -19.12
N ASP A 473 11.48 -2.69 -19.92
CA ASP A 473 11.59 -2.69 -21.38
C ASP A 473 11.23 -1.33 -22.01
N GLY A 474 12.14 -0.81 -22.84
CA GLY A 474 11.89 0.33 -23.73
C GLY A 474 12.01 1.72 -23.11
N ALA A 475 12.49 1.86 -21.87
CA ALA A 475 12.65 3.17 -21.22
C ALA A 475 13.90 3.94 -21.68
N HIS A 476 13.93 5.27 -21.62
CA HIS A 476 15.17 6.00 -21.89
C HIS A 476 16.30 5.61 -20.92
N ILE A 477 15.99 5.58 -19.64
CA ILE A 477 16.81 4.98 -18.61
C ILE A 477 16.07 3.76 -18.08
N GLY A 478 16.70 2.59 -18.13
CA GLY A 478 16.10 1.38 -17.56
C GLY A 478 15.88 1.53 -16.06
N LEU A 479 16.98 1.68 -15.32
CA LEU A 479 16.97 1.87 -13.87
C LEU A 479 17.86 3.04 -13.46
N ASN A 480 17.28 4.03 -12.78
CA ASN A 480 18.05 5.01 -12.04
C ASN A 480 18.16 4.62 -10.57
N ILE A 481 19.39 4.53 -10.07
CA ILE A 481 19.70 4.29 -8.65
C ILE A 481 20.74 5.31 -8.15
N GLY A 482 20.87 6.42 -8.88
CA GLY A 482 21.72 7.56 -8.54
C GLY A 482 21.25 8.33 -7.30
N GLY A 483 22.10 9.21 -6.79
CA GLY A 483 21.87 9.99 -5.57
C GLY A 483 21.65 9.16 -4.30
N GLY A 484 21.62 7.83 -4.42
CA GLY A 484 21.16 6.93 -3.39
C GLY A 484 22.27 6.43 -2.47
N GLN A 485 21.88 5.99 -1.27
CA GLN A 485 22.79 5.51 -0.24
C GLN A 485 22.44 4.09 0.18
N TYR A 486 23.41 3.18 0.10
CA TYR A 486 23.23 1.78 0.51
C TYR A 486 22.09 1.06 -0.25
N CYS A 487 21.83 1.46 -1.50
CA CYS A 487 20.82 0.85 -2.35
C CYS A 487 21.40 -0.30 -3.19
N THR A 488 20.55 -1.26 -3.53
CA THR A 488 20.94 -2.43 -4.32
C THR A 488 20.04 -2.57 -5.54
N ALA A 489 20.63 -2.59 -6.73
CA ALA A 489 20.02 -3.02 -7.98
C ALA A 489 20.49 -4.45 -8.28
N ARG A 490 19.60 -5.44 -8.16
CA ARG A 490 19.99 -6.84 -8.36
C ARG A 490 19.06 -7.68 -9.21
N SER A 491 19.62 -8.55 -10.04
CA SER A 491 18.82 -9.52 -10.80
C SER A 491 17.70 -8.91 -11.66
N ASN A 492 17.81 -7.63 -12.01
CA ASN A 492 16.83 -6.99 -12.89
C ASN A 492 17.13 -7.36 -14.34
N PHE A 493 16.09 -7.51 -15.14
CA PHE A 493 16.17 -7.70 -16.58
C PHE A 493 15.80 -6.38 -17.26
N ILE A 494 16.79 -5.72 -17.84
CA ILE A 494 16.66 -4.41 -18.49
C ILE A 494 16.91 -4.62 -19.97
N GLN A 495 15.93 -4.26 -20.80
CA GLN A 495 15.97 -4.44 -22.25
C GLN A 495 15.60 -3.16 -22.98
N ASP A 496 16.27 -2.98 -24.13
CA ASP A 496 16.05 -1.92 -25.10
C ASP A 496 15.99 -0.50 -24.51
N PRO A 497 16.88 -0.13 -23.55
CA PRO A 497 16.94 1.24 -23.12
C PRO A 497 17.46 2.13 -24.25
N VAL A 498 16.97 3.37 -24.36
CA VAL A 498 17.40 4.30 -25.43
C VAL A 498 18.42 5.35 -24.99
N GLY A 499 18.77 5.40 -23.71
CA GLY A 499 19.79 6.28 -23.12
C GLY A 499 20.82 5.51 -22.29
N ALA A 500 20.39 4.87 -21.20
CA ALA A 500 21.24 4.01 -20.39
C ALA A 500 20.47 2.82 -19.78
N GLY A 501 21.15 1.68 -19.59
CA GLY A 501 20.58 0.56 -18.85
C GLY A 501 20.41 0.88 -17.37
N ILE A 502 21.53 1.14 -16.69
CA ILE A 502 21.57 1.57 -15.29
C ILE A 502 22.38 2.87 -15.17
N THR A 503 21.85 3.86 -14.45
CA THR A 503 22.57 5.11 -14.15
C THR A 503 22.74 5.33 -12.65
N VAL A 504 23.91 5.89 -12.32
CA VAL A 504 24.31 6.35 -11.01
C VAL A 504 24.94 7.73 -11.16
N GLN A 505 24.23 8.76 -10.77
CA GLN A 505 24.80 10.08 -10.55
C GLN A 505 25.15 10.26 -9.06
N ASN A 506 26.25 10.99 -8.76
CA ASN A 506 26.68 11.15 -7.37
C ASN A 506 25.66 11.94 -6.53
N VAL A 507 25.14 13.05 -7.03
CA VAL A 507 24.05 13.80 -6.41
C VAL A 507 23.00 14.03 -7.47
N GLU A 508 21.74 13.80 -7.11
CA GLU A 508 20.59 13.94 -8.02
C GLU A 508 19.62 15.02 -7.55
N SER A 509 18.74 15.40 -8.47
CA SER A 509 17.73 16.43 -8.29
C SER A 509 16.44 16.07 -9.01
N ASN A 510 15.37 16.76 -8.68
CA ASN A 510 14.18 16.80 -9.53
C ASN A 510 14.48 17.50 -10.87
N GLY A 511 13.47 17.57 -11.74
CA GLY A 511 13.55 18.28 -13.01
C GLY A 511 13.76 19.80 -12.91
N ASN A 512 13.64 20.40 -11.72
CA ASN A 512 13.91 21.82 -11.47
C ASN A 512 15.33 22.10 -10.95
N GLY A 513 16.12 21.06 -10.67
CA GLY A 513 17.46 21.18 -10.10
C GLY A 513 17.50 21.25 -8.57
N ASP A 514 16.38 21.04 -7.88
CA ASP A 514 16.34 20.91 -6.41
C ASP A 514 16.90 19.53 -6.03
N ASN A 515 18.05 19.50 -5.36
CA ASN A 515 18.74 18.26 -5.03
C ASN A 515 18.09 17.49 -3.88
N PHE A 516 18.29 16.18 -3.85
CA PHE A 516 17.73 15.28 -2.82
C PHE A 516 18.50 15.27 -1.50
N GLY A 517 19.53 16.11 -1.37
CA GLY A 517 20.30 16.26 -0.13
C GLY A 517 21.25 15.11 0.21
N LEU A 518 21.46 14.19 -0.73
CA LEU A 518 22.29 13.00 -0.56
C LEU A 518 23.37 12.93 -1.63
N ALA A 519 24.56 12.47 -1.21
CA ALA A 519 25.63 12.04 -2.09
C ALA A 519 25.68 10.51 -2.11
N CYS A 520 25.93 9.95 -3.29
CA CYS A 520 25.85 8.55 -3.57
C CYS A 520 26.98 7.78 -2.88
N VAL A 521 26.61 6.77 -2.09
CA VAL A 521 27.57 5.90 -1.43
C VAL A 521 27.03 4.49 -1.19
N GLY A 522 27.87 3.48 -1.42
CA GLY A 522 27.58 2.11 -0.98
C GLY A 522 26.53 1.42 -1.86
N LEU A 523 26.54 1.68 -3.16
CA LEU A 523 25.61 1.03 -4.09
C LEU A 523 26.10 -0.36 -4.50
N SER A 524 25.16 -1.26 -4.75
CA SER A 524 25.44 -2.56 -5.37
C SER A 524 24.61 -2.75 -6.64
N ILE A 525 25.28 -2.91 -7.78
CA ILE A 525 24.69 -3.26 -9.08
C ILE A 525 25.15 -4.68 -9.39
N VAL A 526 24.31 -5.68 -9.09
CA VAL A 526 24.75 -7.08 -9.10
C VAL A 526 23.80 -8.03 -9.82
N CYS A 527 24.34 -8.99 -10.58
CA CYS A 527 23.55 -10.04 -11.23
C CYS A 527 22.47 -9.53 -12.23
N ASN A 528 22.53 -8.28 -12.68
CA ASN A 528 21.54 -7.75 -13.62
C ASN A 528 21.81 -8.26 -15.04
N TRP A 529 20.75 -8.39 -15.83
CA TRP A 529 20.81 -8.58 -17.27
C TRP A 529 20.49 -7.26 -17.96
N ILE A 530 21.37 -6.77 -18.82
CA ILE A 530 21.22 -5.47 -19.50
C ILE A 530 21.43 -5.67 -20.99
N ASN A 531 20.37 -5.56 -21.80
CA ASN A 531 20.45 -5.61 -23.26
C ASN A 531 20.27 -4.21 -23.86
N TYR A 532 21.18 -3.77 -24.73
CA TYR A 532 21.11 -2.46 -25.39
C TYR A 532 21.57 -2.47 -26.85
N SER A 533 21.20 -1.40 -27.58
CA SER A 533 21.51 -1.18 -29.00
C SER A 533 22.13 0.21 -29.24
N GLY A 534 22.80 0.40 -30.38
CA GLY A 534 23.29 1.72 -30.81
C GLY A 534 24.29 2.37 -29.84
N SER A 535 24.15 3.68 -29.60
CA SER A 535 25.07 4.49 -28.77
C SER A 535 24.74 4.50 -27.27
N VAL A 536 23.91 3.56 -26.81
CA VAL A 536 23.44 3.48 -25.43
C VAL A 536 24.56 3.04 -24.49
N THR A 537 24.48 3.48 -23.23
CA THR A 537 25.41 3.04 -22.18
C THR A 537 24.79 1.91 -21.36
N GLY A 538 25.51 0.81 -21.15
CA GLY A 538 25.03 -0.30 -20.31
C GLY A 538 24.87 0.15 -18.86
N ILE A 539 25.99 0.42 -18.19
CA ILE A 539 26.05 0.97 -16.83
C ILE A 539 26.82 2.29 -16.86
N LEU A 540 26.19 3.37 -16.39
CA LEU A 540 26.77 4.71 -16.32
C LEU A 540 26.93 5.15 -14.86
N ILE A 541 28.16 5.41 -14.43
CA ILE A 541 28.48 5.95 -13.09
C ILE A 541 29.19 7.28 -13.28
N ARG A 542 28.70 8.35 -12.63
CA ARG A 542 29.17 9.72 -12.84
C ARG A 542 29.60 10.42 -11.56
N ASP A 543 30.38 11.48 -11.77
CA ASP A 543 30.65 12.55 -10.79
C ASP A 543 31.24 12.05 -9.46
N GLY A 544 32.04 10.99 -9.54
CA GLY A 544 32.77 10.46 -8.39
C GLY A 544 31.86 9.79 -7.35
N ALA A 545 30.76 9.14 -7.74
CA ALA A 545 29.97 8.30 -6.82
C ALA A 545 30.86 7.29 -6.09
N GLN A 546 30.66 7.11 -4.78
CA GLN A 546 31.62 6.38 -3.93
C GLN A 546 31.12 4.98 -3.53
N ASN A 547 32.06 4.05 -3.34
CA ASN A 547 31.81 2.68 -2.89
C ASN A 547 30.75 1.95 -3.75
N VAL A 548 30.89 2.04 -5.08
CA VAL A 548 29.96 1.39 -6.01
C VAL A 548 30.47 0.00 -6.35
N ARG A 549 29.68 -1.04 -6.09
CA ARG A 549 29.98 -2.42 -6.45
C ARG A 549 29.24 -2.77 -7.74
N VAL A 550 29.96 -3.22 -8.76
CA VAL A 550 29.41 -3.70 -10.04
C VAL A 550 29.91 -5.13 -10.24
N GLU A 551 29.06 -6.12 -9.97
CA GLU A 551 29.48 -7.53 -10.02
C GLU A 551 28.48 -8.48 -10.66
N ASP A 552 28.99 -9.52 -11.31
CA ASP A 552 28.16 -10.63 -11.83
C ASP A 552 27.06 -10.20 -12.83
N ASN A 553 27.15 -9.02 -13.44
CA ASN A 553 26.18 -8.56 -14.42
C ASN A 553 26.45 -9.16 -15.81
N ILE A 554 25.38 -9.47 -16.53
CA ILE A 554 25.41 -9.89 -17.93
C ILE A 554 24.96 -8.69 -18.78
N ILE A 555 25.88 -8.15 -19.56
CA ILE A 555 25.60 -7.06 -20.49
C ILE A 555 25.61 -7.62 -21.91
N VAL A 556 24.52 -7.39 -22.65
CA VAL A 556 24.34 -7.81 -24.04
C VAL A 556 24.25 -6.55 -24.89
N ALA A 557 25.25 -6.36 -25.74
CA ALA A 557 25.29 -5.29 -26.73
C ALA A 557 24.90 -5.91 -28.08
N ASN A 558 23.73 -5.53 -28.60
CA ASN A 558 23.19 -6.03 -29.85
C ASN A 558 24.12 -5.71 -31.05
N PRO A 559 23.99 -6.41 -32.19
CA PRO A 559 24.78 -6.11 -33.38
C PRO A 559 24.73 -4.62 -33.76
N GLY A 560 25.90 -3.98 -33.89
CA GLY A 560 26.04 -2.55 -34.17
C GLY A 560 25.98 -1.63 -32.95
N ALA A 561 25.76 -2.17 -31.74
CA ALA A 561 25.87 -1.41 -30.50
C ALA A 561 27.32 -1.06 -30.17
N ASN A 562 27.52 0.05 -29.48
CA ASN A 562 28.83 0.46 -29.01
C ASN A 562 29.29 -0.42 -27.84
N LEU A 563 30.31 -1.26 -28.06
CA LEU A 563 30.88 -2.13 -27.03
C LEU A 563 31.67 -1.36 -25.97
N THR A 564 32.16 -0.16 -26.28
CA THR A 564 33.00 0.63 -25.36
C THR A 564 32.20 1.29 -24.25
N THR A 565 30.86 1.32 -24.37
CA THR A 565 29.95 1.94 -23.39
C THR A 565 29.18 0.91 -22.57
N ALA A 566 29.55 -0.38 -22.60
CA ALA A 566 28.96 -1.38 -21.72
C ALA A 566 29.09 -0.99 -20.24
N LEU A 567 30.23 -0.41 -19.87
CA LEU A 567 30.47 0.24 -18.59
C LEU A 567 31.17 1.57 -18.83
N SER A 568 30.58 2.67 -18.36
CA SER A 568 31.20 3.99 -18.29
C SER A 568 31.24 4.45 -16.83
N ALA A 569 32.41 4.41 -16.19
CA ALA A 569 32.53 4.69 -14.76
C ALA A 569 33.52 5.83 -14.46
N TYR A 570 32.97 7.03 -14.27
CA TYR A 570 33.70 8.24 -13.89
C TYR A 570 33.81 8.35 -12.36
N THR A 571 34.54 7.41 -11.76
CA THR A 571 34.80 7.35 -10.31
C THR A 571 36.17 6.71 -10.00
N ASP A 572 36.73 7.02 -8.84
CA ASP A 572 37.89 6.34 -8.23
C ASP A 572 37.49 5.19 -7.30
N SER A 573 36.19 5.02 -7.02
CA SER A 573 35.69 4.15 -5.96
C SER A 573 34.66 3.17 -6.49
N ILE A 574 35.18 2.17 -7.21
CA ILE A 574 34.39 1.09 -7.80
C ILE A 574 35.02 -0.27 -7.50
N ILE A 575 34.20 -1.25 -7.16
CA ILE A 575 34.56 -2.66 -7.10
C ILE A 575 33.95 -3.33 -8.32
N LEU A 576 34.79 -3.83 -9.23
CA LEU A 576 34.36 -4.40 -10.51
C LEU A 576 34.87 -5.83 -10.64
N ARG A 577 33.97 -6.82 -10.72
CA ARG A 577 34.33 -8.25 -10.86
C ARG A 577 33.22 -9.08 -11.51
N ARG A 578 33.60 -10.13 -12.24
CA ARG A 578 32.75 -11.18 -12.82
C ARG A 578 31.63 -10.67 -13.72
N ASN A 579 31.79 -9.49 -14.31
CA ASN A 579 30.83 -8.99 -15.29
C ASN A 579 31.21 -9.51 -16.67
N VAL A 580 30.22 -9.79 -17.51
CA VAL A 580 30.45 -10.27 -18.88
C VAL A 580 29.74 -9.37 -19.87
N LEU A 581 30.41 -9.08 -20.98
CA LEU A 581 29.83 -8.42 -22.14
C LEU A 581 29.74 -9.43 -23.28
N ASN A 582 28.54 -9.65 -23.84
CA ASN A 582 28.27 -10.62 -24.91
C ASN A 582 28.84 -12.01 -24.59
N TYR A 583 28.67 -12.46 -23.34
CA TYR A 583 29.20 -13.74 -22.81
C TYR A 583 30.71 -13.94 -22.99
N THR A 584 31.44 -12.88 -23.27
CA THR A 584 32.89 -12.95 -23.51
C THR A 584 33.61 -12.86 -22.17
N THR A 585 34.12 -14.00 -21.71
CA THR A 585 34.90 -14.08 -20.47
C THR A 585 36.38 -13.74 -20.68
N ARG A 586 36.88 -13.85 -21.92
CA ARG A 586 38.27 -13.58 -22.30
C ARG A 586 38.33 -12.87 -23.64
N TRP A 587 38.86 -11.65 -23.66
CA TRP A 587 38.95 -10.85 -24.88
C TRP A 587 40.28 -11.06 -25.58
N ALA A 588 40.28 -11.40 -26.86
CA ALA A 588 41.48 -11.42 -27.68
C ALA A 588 41.86 -9.98 -28.06
N LEU A 589 43.06 -9.55 -27.65
CA LEU A 589 43.54 -8.17 -27.84
C LEU A 589 44.92 -8.16 -28.51
N SER A 590 45.16 -7.11 -29.30
CA SER A 590 46.46 -6.83 -29.92
C SER A 590 46.99 -5.50 -29.37
N PRO A 591 48.10 -5.50 -28.63
CA PRO A 591 48.75 -4.25 -28.21
C PRO A 591 49.20 -3.43 -29.43
N ALA A 592 49.12 -2.10 -29.33
CA ALA A 592 49.44 -1.19 -30.42
C ALA A 592 50.16 0.07 -29.92
N THR A 593 50.92 0.72 -30.79
CA THR A 593 51.57 1.99 -30.46
C THR A 593 50.54 3.13 -30.46
N VAL A 594 50.27 3.69 -29.29
CA VAL A 594 49.41 4.85 -29.08
C VAL A 594 50.27 5.98 -28.54
N ASN A 595 50.34 7.11 -29.25
CA ASN A 595 51.17 8.27 -28.88
C ASN A 595 52.64 7.91 -28.57
N GLY A 596 53.22 6.98 -29.34
CA GLY A 596 54.60 6.53 -29.17
C GLY A 596 54.82 5.50 -28.06
N VAL A 597 53.76 5.11 -27.33
CA VAL A 597 53.81 4.10 -26.25
C VAL A 597 53.12 2.83 -26.72
N TYR A 598 53.77 1.67 -26.55
CA TYR A 598 53.16 0.38 -26.88
C TYR A 598 52.17 -0.02 -25.79
N THR A 599 50.88 0.02 -26.12
CA THR A 599 49.76 0.06 -25.18
C THR A 599 48.82 -1.13 -25.40
N LEU A 600 48.41 -1.76 -24.31
CA LEU A 600 47.31 -2.71 -24.26
C LEU A 600 46.04 -1.99 -23.79
N THR A 601 45.09 -1.81 -24.71
CA THR A 601 43.76 -1.24 -24.41
C THR A 601 42.78 -2.36 -24.11
N VAL A 602 42.25 -2.41 -22.88
CA VAL A 602 41.31 -3.44 -22.42
C VAL A 602 39.87 -2.91 -22.35
N PRO A 603 38.84 -3.72 -22.59
CA PRO A 603 37.46 -3.33 -22.29
C PRO A 603 37.31 -3.05 -20.80
N ASP A 604 36.60 -1.99 -20.43
CA ASP A 604 36.42 -1.55 -19.04
C ASP A 604 35.84 -2.65 -18.13
N ILE A 605 34.91 -3.43 -18.68
CA ILE A 605 34.20 -4.53 -18.01
C ILE A 605 35.02 -5.82 -17.87
N ALA A 606 36.13 -5.96 -18.61
CA ALA A 606 36.86 -7.23 -18.67
C ALA A 606 37.67 -7.49 -17.39
N ASP A 607 37.59 -8.74 -16.91
CA ASP A 607 38.48 -9.29 -15.89
C ASP A 607 39.61 -10.13 -16.48
N ALA A 608 39.46 -10.58 -17.74
CA ALA A 608 40.46 -11.39 -18.41
C ALA A 608 40.56 -11.09 -19.91
N VAL A 609 41.79 -11.12 -20.42
CA VAL A 609 42.14 -10.88 -21.83
C VAL A 609 43.23 -11.86 -22.28
N SER A 610 43.44 -11.98 -23.58
CA SER A 610 44.48 -12.81 -24.18
C SER A 610 45.25 -12.05 -25.25
N ILE A 611 46.55 -12.34 -25.37
CA ILE A 611 47.46 -11.70 -26.33
C ILE A 611 48.13 -12.80 -27.15
N SER A 612 47.91 -12.78 -28.46
CA SER A 612 48.51 -13.74 -29.41
C SER A 612 49.81 -13.26 -30.04
N GLN A 613 50.14 -11.98 -29.90
CA GLN A 613 51.36 -11.39 -30.45
C GLN A 613 51.70 -10.09 -29.70
N ALA A 614 53.00 -9.83 -29.51
CA ALA A 614 53.53 -8.57 -29.00
C ALA A 614 54.85 -8.26 -29.71
N SER A 615 54.95 -7.08 -30.33
CA SER A 615 56.15 -6.67 -31.09
C SER A 615 57.15 -5.83 -30.29
N ALA A 616 56.78 -5.42 -29.08
CA ALA A 616 57.59 -4.61 -28.16
C ALA A 616 57.11 -4.83 -26.71
N PRO A 617 57.89 -4.42 -25.69
CA PRO A 617 57.43 -4.41 -24.32
C PRO A 617 56.17 -3.55 -24.15
N ILE A 618 55.13 -4.09 -23.52
CA ILE A 618 53.91 -3.35 -23.19
C ILE A 618 54.25 -2.33 -22.11
N ALA A 619 54.21 -1.06 -22.47
CA ALA A 619 54.56 0.07 -21.60
C ALA A 619 53.32 0.77 -21.01
N SER A 620 52.11 0.40 -21.44
CA SER A 620 50.87 0.90 -20.86
C SER A 620 49.76 -0.14 -20.90
N ILE A 621 49.00 -0.25 -19.81
CA ILE A 621 47.75 -1.01 -19.74
C ILE A 621 46.66 -0.04 -19.30
N VAL A 622 45.69 0.21 -20.17
CA VAL A 622 44.60 1.16 -19.92
C VAL A 622 43.26 0.58 -20.35
N THR A 623 42.18 0.99 -19.69
CA THR A 623 40.84 0.65 -20.18
C THR A 623 40.48 1.51 -21.39
N THR A 624 39.48 1.07 -22.16
CA THR A 624 39.03 1.77 -23.36
C THR A 624 38.51 3.17 -23.01
N GLN A 625 37.72 3.28 -21.95
CA GLN A 625 37.25 4.58 -21.46
C GLN A 625 38.41 5.47 -21.01
N ALA A 626 39.39 4.93 -20.26
CA ALA A 626 40.54 5.70 -19.79
C ALA A 626 41.36 6.30 -20.94
N ALA A 627 41.53 5.55 -22.03
CA ALA A 627 42.20 6.04 -23.24
C ALA A 627 41.44 7.21 -23.90
N GLN A 628 40.10 7.18 -23.91
CA GLN A 628 39.26 8.22 -24.52
C GLN A 628 39.26 9.56 -23.77
N VAL A 629 39.45 9.54 -22.45
CA VAL A 629 39.37 10.74 -21.59
C VAL A 629 40.73 11.20 -21.07
N THR A 630 41.81 10.80 -21.75
CA THR A 630 43.16 11.25 -21.41
C THR A 630 43.24 12.78 -21.49
N GLY A 631 43.69 13.42 -20.41
CA GLY A 631 43.81 14.87 -20.33
C GLY A 631 42.49 15.62 -20.13
N SER A 632 41.40 14.92 -19.80
CA SER A 632 40.11 15.50 -19.43
C SER A 632 39.90 15.44 -17.91
N VAL A 633 39.17 16.39 -17.32
CA VAL A 633 38.74 16.33 -15.91
C VAL A 633 37.48 15.47 -15.84
N THR A 634 37.59 14.24 -15.36
CA THR A 634 36.50 13.25 -15.43
C THR A 634 35.50 13.39 -14.28
N PHE A 635 35.97 13.78 -13.10
CA PHE A 635 35.13 14.12 -11.95
C PHE A 635 35.91 14.98 -10.96
N ILE A 636 35.19 15.62 -10.05
CA ILE A 636 35.75 16.39 -8.94
C ILE A 636 35.20 15.83 -7.64
N LYS A 637 36.09 15.42 -6.75
CA LYS A 637 35.76 14.84 -5.45
C LYS A 637 35.82 15.90 -4.37
N VAL A 638 34.72 16.10 -3.66
CA VAL A 638 34.67 16.97 -2.48
C VAL A 638 35.45 16.30 -1.33
N THR A 639 36.47 16.97 -0.80
CA THR A 639 37.26 16.51 0.34
C THR A 639 36.83 17.14 1.66
N ASN A 640 36.24 18.33 1.60
CA ASN A 640 35.53 18.98 2.71
C ASN A 640 34.38 19.79 2.13
N GLY A 641 33.15 19.58 2.62
CA GLY A 641 31.97 20.32 2.15
C GLY A 641 31.86 21.75 2.67
N GLY A 642 32.68 22.12 3.66
CA GLY A 642 32.64 23.44 4.29
C GLY A 642 31.34 23.72 5.06
N SER A 643 31.01 25.00 5.22
CA SER A 643 29.80 25.47 5.91
C SER A 643 29.30 26.81 5.37
N ALA A 644 28.01 27.10 5.64
CA ALA A 644 27.32 28.36 5.32
C ALA A 644 27.23 28.72 3.81
N TYR A 645 27.39 27.76 2.91
CA TYR A 645 27.18 28.00 1.48
C TYR A 645 25.70 28.10 1.14
N THR A 646 25.30 29.17 0.47
CA THR A 646 24.03 29.25 -0.28
C THR A 646 24.28 29.35 -1.79
N THR A 647 25.48 29.79 -2.19
CA THR A 647 25.96 29.80 -3.56
C THR A 647 27.42 29.39 -3.61
N ALA A 648 27.83 28.67 -4.66
CA ALA A 648 29.23 28.30 -4.85
C ALA A 648 29.60 28.28 -6.33
N THR A 649 30.83 28.69 -6.63
CA THR A 649 31.43 28.60 -7.97
C THR A 649 32.61 27.63 -7.92
N VAL A 650 32.65 26.70 -8.88
CA VAL A 650 33.74 25.74 -9.04
C VAL A 650 34.65 26.23 -10.16
N THR A 651 35.88 26.61 -9.82
CA THR A 651 36.90 27.03 -10.79
C THR A 651 37.95 25.94 -10.94
N ILE A 652 38.20 25.53 -12.17
CA ILE A 652 39.21 24.52 -12.54
C ILE A 652 40.38 25.24 -13.19
N SER A 653 41.57 25.12 -12.61
CA SER A 653 42.80 25.75 -13.11
C SER A 653 43.83 24.69 -13.49
N GLY A 654 44.58 24.89 -14.58
CA GLY A 654 45.59 23.94 -15.05
C GLY A 654 46.09 24.28 -16.45
N SER A 655 46.82 23.34 -17.08
CA SER A 655 47.32 23.48 -18.46
C SER A 655 46.23 23.34 -19.54
N GLY A 656 45.06 22.81 -19.18
CA GLY A 656 43.97 22.52 -20.09
C GLY A 656 42.93 23.63 -20.20
N SER A 657 41.91 23.40 -21.03
CA SER A 657 40.79 24.32 -21.23
C SER A 657 39.46 23.58 -21.44
N GLY A 658 38.36 24.31 -21.22
CA GLY A 658 36.99 23.85 -21.53
C GLY A 658 36.37 22.89 -20.52
N ALA A 659 36.99 22.62 -19.37
CA ALA A 659 36.33 21.91 -18.28
C ALA A 659 35.43 22.86 -17.48
N SER A 660 34.22 22.40 -17.16
CA SER A 660 33.25 23.16 -16.36
C SER A 660 32.46 22.23 -15.43
N ALA A 661 32.10 22.74 -14.25
CA ALA A 661 31.40 21.99 -13.23
C ALA A 661 30.49 22.88 -12.37
N SER A 662 29.48 22.29 -11.73
CA SER A 662 28.58 22.93 -10.78
C SER A 662 28.65 22.25 -9.41
N ALA A 663 28.51 23.03 -8.34
CA ALA A 663 28.46 22.50 -6.98
C ALA A 663 27.01 22.20 -6.57
N TRP A 664 26.80 21.06 -5.92
CA TRP A 664 25.56 20.73 -5.24
C TRP A 664 25.63 21.16 -3.78
N ILE A 665 24.66 21.95 -3.34
CA ILE A 665 24.60 22.51 -1.98
C ILE A 665 23.38 21.95 -1.25
N TYR A 666 23.58 21.45 -0.04
CA TYR A 666 22.51 21.04 0.86
C TYR A 666 22.89 21.35 2.31
N GLY A 667 21.95 21.92 3.08
CA GLY A 667 22.16 22.24 4.49
C GLY A 667 23.38 23.14 4.77
N GLY A 668 23.71 24.04 3.84
CA GLY A 668 24.87 24.95 3.96
C GLY A 668 26.22 24.33 3.58
N LYS A 669 26.24 23.11 3.03
CA LYS A 669 27.47 22.38 2.66
C LYS A 669 27.46 22.00 1.19
N ILE A 670 28.64 21.93 0.58
CA ILE A 670 28.80 21.30 -0.74
C ILE A 670 28.83 19.78 -0.55
N ILE A 671 27.85 19.09 -1.14
CA ILE A 671 27.67 17.64 -1.01
C ILE A 671 28.20 16.87 -2.22
N GLY A 672 28.39 17.54 -3.36
CA GLY A 672 28.95 16.95 -4.57
C GLY A 672 29.26 18.00 -5.63
N ILE A 673 29.98 17.61 -6.67
CA ILE A 673 30.29 18.47 -7.81
C ILE A 673 29.97 17.68 -9.09
N GLN A 674 29.11 18.23 -9.93
CA GLN A 674 28.72 17.64 -11.21
C GLN A 674 29.56 18.24 -12.33
N MET A 675 30.13 17.39 -13.18
CA MET A 675 30.81 17.83 -14.38
C MET A 675 29.80 18.13 -15.49
N SER A 676 29.83 19.34 -16.03
CA SER A 676 29.04 19.73 -17.22
C SER A 676 29.84 19.60 -18.51
N ALA A 677 31.17 19.79 -18.45
CA ALA A 677 32.09 19.49 -19.54
C ALA A 677 33.43 19.01 -18.98
N PHE A 678 34.02 17.96 -19.57
CA PHE A 678 35.28 17.41 -19.09
C PHE A 678 36.53 18.17 -19.57
N GLY A 679 36.41 18.98 -20.63
CA GLY A 679 37.53 19.71 -21.22
C GLY A 679 38.64 18.82 -21.79
N SER A 680 39.76 19.43 -22.16
CA SER A 680 40.93 18.72 -22.73
C SER A 680 42.25 19.44 -22.40
N GLY A 681 43.37 18.71 -22.49
CA GLY A 681 44.72 19.24 -22.26
C GLY A 681 45.12 19.44 -20.78
N TYR A 682 44.29 18.98 -19.84
CA TYR A 682 44.61 18.99 -18.42
C TYR A 682 45.65 17.93 -18.08
N GLY A 683 46.40 18.15 -17.00
CA GLY A 683 47.45 17.24 -16.56
C GLY A 683 47.80 17.43 -15.09
N THR A 684 48.98 16.95 -14.69
CA THR A 684 49.53 17.15 -13.34
C THR A 684 49.55 18.64 -12.98
N GLY A 685 49.11 18.98 -11.76
CA GLY A 685 48.99 20.37 -11.30
C GLY A 685 47.64 21.02 -11.58
N THR A 686 46.67 20.28 -12.14
CA THR A 686 45.26 20.73 -12.20
C THR A 686 44.72 20.90 -10.77
N THR A 687 44.18 22.08 -10.46
CA THR A 687 43.61 22.41 -9.15
C THR A 687 42.15 22.82 -9.26
N VAL A 688 41.41 22.62 -8.17
CA VAL A 688 40.02 23.06 -8.03
C VAL A 688 39.96 24.08 -6.91
N THR A 689 39.35 25.24 -7.19
CA THR A 689 39.05 26.25 -6.18
C THR A 689 37.54 26.41 -6.08
N ILE A 690 37.03 26.37 -4.86
CA ILE A 690 35.62 26.63 -4.56
C ILE A 690 35.55 28.02 -3.92
N SER A 691 34.80 28.92 -4.55
CA SER A 691 34.45 30.23 -4.00
C SER A 691 32.94 30.33 -3.79
N GLY A 692 32.49 31.31 -3.00
CA GLY A 692 31.09 31.48 -2.64
C GLY A 692 30.93 32.32 -1.38
N ASP A 693 29.75 32.25 -0.77
CA ASP A 693 29.43 32.91 0.50
C ASP A 693 29.78 32.07 1.74
N GLY A 694 29.98 30.77 1.57
CA GLY A 694 30.44 29.87 2.62
C GLY A 694 31.96 29.80 2.77
N THR A 695 32.43 28.98 3.72
CA THR A 695 33.87 28.81 4.01
C THR A 695 34.27 27.35 4.19
N GLY A 696 35.56 27.05 3.98
CA GLY A 696 36.19 25.78 4.34
C GLY A 696 35.97 24.62 3.35
N ALA A 697 35.28 24.82 2.22
CA ALA A 697 35.13 23.76 1.23
C ALA A 697 36.43 23.50 0.47
N THR A 698 36.76 22.23 0.24
CA THR A 698 37.91 21.77 -0.55
C THR A 698 37.50 20.61 -1.44
N ALA A 699 38.13 20.49 -2.61
CA ALA A 699 37.90 19.41 -3.56
C ALA A 699 39.15 19.11 -4.39
N THR A 700 39.20 17.91 -4.98
CA THR A 700 40.28 17.46 -5.86
C THR A 700 39.74 17.05 -7.22
N ALA A 701 40.42 17.47 -8.30
CA ALA A 701 40.09 17.05 -9.66
C ALA A 701 40.76 15.71 -9.98
N GLN A 702 40.01 14.81 -10.62
CA GLN A 702 40.57 13.63 -11.28
C GLN A 702 40.76 13.93 -12.78
N VAL A 703 42.01 13.89 -13.25
CA VAL A 703 42.37 14.05 -14.66
C VAL A 703 42.61 12.68 -15.29
N GLY A 704 41.86 12.35 -16.35
CA GLY A 704 41.76 10.99 -16.89
C GLY A 704 41.14 10.02 -15.89
N LEU A 705 40.97 8.75 -16.27
CA LEU A 705 40.52 7.73 -15.32
C LEU A 705 41.72 7.07 -14.63
N PRO A 706 41.67 6.87 -13.29
CA PRO A 706 42.70 6.11 -12.61
C PRO A 706 42.58 4.62 -12.96
N THR A 707 43.66 3.86 -12.74
CA THR A 707 43.51 2.41 -12.67
C THR A 707 42.73 2.08 -11.40
N TRP A 708 41.49 1.57 -11.52
CA TRP A 708 40.63 1.39 -10.35
C TRP A 708 41.29 0.52 -9.26
N PRO A 709 41.38 1.01 -8.01
CA PRO A 709 41.94 0.24 -6.90
C PRO A 709 41.25 -1.12 -6.75
N GLY A 710 42.03 -2.19 -6.72
CA GLY A 710 41.53 -3.55 -6.56
C GLY A 710 40.90 -4.17 -7.81
N LYS A 711 40.88 -3.47 -8.98
CA LYS A 711 40.49 -4.11 -10.25
C LYS A 711 41.46 -5.25 -10.55
N GLU A 712 40.90 -6.43 -10.78
CA GLU A 712 41.66 -7.61 -11.18
C GLU A 712 41.67 -7.72 -12.71
N LEU A 713 42.82 -8.07 -13.27
CA LEU A 713 42.97 -8.33 -14.71
C LEU A 713 43.93 -9.51 -14.92
N THR A 714 43.41 -10.60 -15.45
CA THR A 714 44.21 -11.74 -15.93
C THR A 714 44.57 -11.52 -17.41
N ILE A 715 45.85 -11.67 -17.76
CA ILE A 715 46.31 -11.63 -19.15
C ILE A 715 46.91 -12.99 -19.50
N ASP A 716 46.25 -13.70 -20.41
CA ASP A 716 46.72 -14.96 -20.98
C ASP A 716 47.66 -14.66 -22.16
N CYS A 717 48.94 -15.00 -22.01
CA CYS A 717 49.97 -14.74 -23.02
C CYS A 717 50.11 -15.96 -23.92
N LEU A 718 49.45 -15.97 -25.09
CA LEU A 718 49.54 -17.06 -26.07
C LEU A 718 50.87 -17.01 -26.86
N ALA A 719 51.55 -15.86 -26.85
CA ALA A 719 52.94 -15.69 -27.23
C ALA A 719 53.76 -15.18 -26.03
N ALA A 720 55.09 -15.17 -26.15
CA ALA A 720 55.91 -14.52 -25.12
C ALA A 720 55.64 -13.01 -25.11
N VAL A 721 55.31 -12.46 -23.93
CA VAL A 721 54.96 -11.04 -23.76
C VAL A 721 55.82 -10.44 -22.66
N THR A 722 56.46 -9.31 -22.96
CA THR A 722 57.20 -8.51 -21.97
C THR A 722 56.38 -7.30 -21.54
N PHE A 723 56.25 -7.07 -20.24
CA PHE A 723 55.67 -5.89 -19.62
C PHE A 723 56.80 -5.00 -19.09
N ALA A 724 56.82 -3.73 -19.48
CA ALA A 724 57.84 -2.79 -19.04
C ALA A 724 57.67 -2.45 -17.56
N ALA A 725 58.77 -2.28 -16.82
CA ALA A 725 58.72 -1.79 -15.43
C ALA A 725 59.03 -0.30 -15.34
N ALA A 726 60.22 0.13 -15.78
CA ALA A 726 60.61 1.53 -15.81
C ALA A 726 59.95 2.28 -16.98
N GLY A 727 59.44 3.50 -16.72
CA GLY A 727 58.85 4.37 -17.75
C GLY A 727 57.42 4.01 -18.18
N ALA A 728 56.81 2.97 -17.60
CA ALA A 728 55.42 2.61 -17.87
C ALA A 728 54.44 3.65 -17.29
N SER A 729 53.37 3.95 -18.03
CA SER A 729 52.32 4.89 -17.59
C SER A 729 50.95 4.42 -18.10
N PRO A 730 49.99 4.04 -17.23
CA PRO A 730 50.12 3.92 -15.78
C PRO A 730 51.25 2.98 -15.36
N GLY A 731 51.80 3.18 -14.16
CA GLY A 731 52.92 2.39 -13.64
C GLY A 731 52.62 0.89 -13.67
N GLN A 732 53.61 0.08 -14.03
CA GLN A 732 53.51 -1.39 -14.05
C GLN A 732 54.56 -1.96 -13.12
N THR A 733 54.15 -2.27 -11.90
CA THR A 733 55.06 -2.60 -10.80
C THR A 733 55.03 -4.09 -10.44
N ASN A 734 56.17 -4.58 -9.95
CA ASN A 734 56.31 -5.89 -9.34
C ASN A 734 57.43 -5.84 -8.30
N TRP A 735 57.58 -6.90 -7.50
CA TRP A 735 58.53 -6.95 -6.39
C TRP A 735 60.02 -6.88 -6.80
N THR A 736 60.35 -7.17 -8.06
CA THR A 736 61.73 -7.10 -8.58
C THR A 736 62.11 -5.71 -9.10
N GLY A 737 61.13 -4.89 -9.50
CA GLY A 737 61.37 -3.63 -10.22
C GLY A 737 61.88 -3.79 -11.67
N ALA A 738 62.08 -5.02 -12.15
CA ALA A 738 62.51 -5.33 -13.52
C ALA A 738 61.31 -5.59 -14.45
N PRO A 739 61.48 -5.47 -15.79
CA PRO A 739 60.48 -5.89 -16.76
C PRO A 739 60.06 -7.36 -16.54
N ILE A 740 58.78 -7.67 -16.75
CA ILE A 740 58.22 -9.01 -16.56
C ILE A 740 58.06 -9.65 -17.93
N THR A 741 58.75 -10.76 -18.19
CA THR A 741 58.53 -11.56 -19.41
C THR A 741 57.74 -12.82 -19.05
N VAL A 742 56.52 -12.90 -19.59
CA VAL A 742 55.62 -14.04 -19.44
C VAL A 742 55.80 -14.95 -20.66
N PRO A 743 56.16 -16.23 -20.48
CA PRO A 743 56.33 -17.16 -21.59
C PRO A 743 54.99 -17.47 -22.27
N ALA A 744 55.05 -17.92 -23.52
CA ALA A 744 53.87 -18.38 -24.25
C ALA A 744 53.17 -19.53 -23.49
N GLY A 745 51.84 -19.47 -23.41
CA GLY A 745 51.01 -20.43 -22.68
C GLY A 745 50.86 -20.17 -21.19
N ALA A 746 51.45 -19.09 -20.66
CA ALA A 746 51.30 -18.68 -19.26
C ALA A 746 50.45 -17.41 -19.10
N SER A 747 50.08 -17.10 -17.85
CA SER A 747 49.28 -15.92 -17.52
C SER A 747 49.96 -15.04 -16.47
N ILE A 748 49.56 -13.78 -16.45
CA ILE A 748 49.87 -12.80 -15.39
C ILE A 748 48.58 -12.19 -14.86
N ASP A 749 48.49 -12.06 -13.54
CA ASP A 749 47.40 -11.36 -12.87
C ASP A 749 47.88 -10.00 -12.39
N TRP A 750 47.12 -8.97 -12.72
CA TRP A 750 47.34 -7.60 -12.31
C TRP A 750 46.25 -7.15 -11.34
N ILE A 751 46.65 -6.35 -10.35
CA ILE A 751 45.73 -5.66 -9.44
C ILE A 751 45.94 -4.15 -9.62
N GLY A 752 44.85 -3.42 -9.82
CA GLY A 752 44.85 -1.97 -9.90
C GLY A 752 45.16 -1.31 -8.55
N THR A 753 45.92 -0.22 -8.57
CA THR A 753 46.44 0.45 -7.36
C THR A 753 46.11 1.95 -7.33
N GLY A 754 45.10 2.39 -8.07
CA GLY A 754 44.72 3.80 -8.17
C GLY A 754 45.69 4.57 -9.06
N ALA A 755 46.16 5.71 -8.57
CA ALA A 755 47.12 6.56 -9.26
C ALA A 755 48.48 5.89 -9.53
N ASN A 756 48.81 4.82 -8.81
CA ASN A 756 50.07 4.08 -8.98
C ASN A 756 50.04 3.08 -10.16
N GLY A 757 48.90 2.93 -10.84
CA GLY A 757 48.73 2.02 -11.98
C GLY A 757 48.46 0.59 -11.56
N TRP A 758 49.20 -0.36 -12.12
CA TRP A 758 49.04 -1.80 -11.95
C TRP A 758 50.18 -2.41 -11.13
N ARG A 759 49.84 -3.41 -10.31
CA ARG A 759 50.79 -4.27 -9.60
C ARG A 759 50.60 -5.72 -10.00
N ALA A 760 51.65 -6.39 -10.44
CA ALA A 760 51.62 -7.81 -10.74
C ALA A 760 51.42 -8.59 -9.44
N ALA A 761 50.30 -9.33 -9.35
CA ALA A 761 49.93 -10.14 -8.18
C ALA A 761 50.41 -11.59 -8.31
N ARG A 762 50.40 -12.13 -9.53
CA ARG A 762 50.89 -13.48 -9.86
C ARG A 762 51.44 -13.48 -11.27
N PHE A 763 52.65 -14.01 -11.48
CA PHE A 763 53.23 -14.17 -12.81
C PHE A 763 54.21 -15.33 -12.84
N SER A 764 54.30 -15.99 -13.99
CA SER A 764 55.35 -16.98 -14.25
C SER A 764 56.53 -16.28 -14.88
N GLN A 765 57.68 -16.30 -14.22
CA GLN A 765 58.93 -15.87 -14.81
C GLN A 765 59.82 -17.09 -14.99
N SER A 766 60.27 -17.35 -16.23
CA SER A 766 61.20 -18.43 -16.57
C SER A 766 62.49 -18.41 -15.74
N ASP A 767 62.80 -17.27 -15.13
CA ASP A 767 64.06 -17.04 -14.43
C ASP A 767 64.04 -17.47 -12.94
N TYR A 768 62.87 -17.84 -12.37
CA TYR A 768 62.74 -18.08 -10.90
C TYR A 768 62.22 -19.46 -10.50
N VAL A 769 61.50 -20.18 -11.38
CA VAL A 769 61.13 -21.60 -11.24
C VAL A 769 61.19 -22.19 -12.65
N SER A 770 62.34 -22.74 -13.06
CA SER A 770 62.48 -23.44 -14.34
C SER A 770 62.43 -24.94 -14.09
N PRO A 771 61.32 -25.64 -14.36
CA PRO A 771 61.35 -27.09 -14.45
C PRO A 771 62.10 -27.47 -15.72
N ASN A 772 63.21 -28.19 -15.58
CA ASN A 772 63.82 -28.82 -16.75
C ASN A 772 62.95 -30.03 -17.15
N GLY A 773 62.94 -30.37 -18.44
CA GLY A 773 62.17 -31.51 -18.98
C GLY A 773 62.55 -32.89 -18.42
N ASP A 774 63.46 -32.95 -17.44
CA ASP A 774 63.84 -34.12 -16.65
C ASP A 774 63.18 -34.18 -15.26
N GLY A 775 62.35 -33.19 -14.88
CA GLY A 775 61.67 -33.12 -13.60
C GLY A 775 62.43 -32.40 -12.48
N SER A 776 63.59 -31.77 -12.75
CA SER A 776 64.32 -30.97 -11.76
C SER A 776 63.82 -29.53 -11.65
N LEU A 777 63.83 -28.96 -10.43
CA LEU A 777 63.40 -27.59 -10.10
C LEU A 777 64.62 -26.73 -9.69
N THR A 778 64.81 -25.57 -10.31
CA THR A 778 65.80 -24.55 -9.88
C THR A 778 65.09 -23.30 -9.38
N LEU A 779 65.39 -22.86 -8.15
CA LEU A 779 64.97 -21.58 -7.56
C LEU A 779 66.14 -20.60 -7.57
N LYS A 780 66.05 -19.48 -8.30
CA LYS A 780 67.09 -18.43 -8.33
C LYS A 780 66.56 -17.14 -7.71
N THR A 781 67.40 -16.33 -7.04
CA THR A 781 67.08 -14.94 -6.68
C THR A 781 68.28 -14.03 -6.93
N GLN A 782 68.05 -12.76 -7.31
CA GLN A 782 69.12 -11.82 -7.67
C GLN A 782 70.00 -11.33 -6.51
N SER A 783 69.65 -11.63 -5.25
CA SER A 783 70.42 -11.17 -4.09
C SER A 783 70.54 -12.22 -2.97
N GLY A 784 70.45 -13.51 -3.30
CA GLY A 784 70.80 -14.61 -2.39
C GLY A 784 69.94 -14.66 -1.12
N ASP A 785 68.84 -15.40 -1.20
CA ASP A 785 68.34 -16.30 -0.16
C ASP A 785 67.07 -17.01 -0.68
N ILE A 786 66.94 -18.31 -0.35
CA ILE A 786 65.71 -19.09 -0.52
C ILE A 786 65.04 -19.12 0.86
N SER A 787 63.87 -18.50 1.01
CA SER A 787 63.13 -18.52 2.29
C SER A 787 61.94 -19.47 2.23
N ILE A 788 61.94 -20.49 3.09
CA ILE A 788 60.86 -21.48 3.26
C ILE A 788 60.26 -21.27 4.66
N HIS A 789 58.99 -20.85 4.74
CA HIS A 789 58.34 -20.40 5.98
C HIS A 789 57.22 -21.35 6.46
N PRO A 790 57.51 -22.44 7.20
CA PRO A 790 56.48 -23.15 7.94
C PRO A 790 56.12 -22.41 9.23
N ALA A 791 54.83 -22.25 9.53
CA ALA A 791 54.31 -21.45 10.66
C ALA A 791 54.48 -22.09 12.06
N GLY A 792 55.42 -23.04 12.23
CA GLY A 792 55.69 -23.75 13.49
C GLY A 792 57.11 -24.34 13.51
N SER A 793 57.39 -25.32 14.39
CA SER A 793 58.65 -26.10 14.39
C SER A 793 58.74 -27.04 13.18
N GLY A 794 58.61 -26.47 11.97
CA GLY A 794 58.72 -27.18 10.71
C GLY A 794 60.16 -27.16 10.23
N GLY A 795 60.58 -28.27 9.63
CA GLY A 795 61.87 -28.38 8.96
C GLY A 795 61.71 -28.79 7.51
N LEU A 796 62.80 -28.68 6.76
CA LEU A 796 62.86 -29.10 5.37
C LEU A 796 63.25 -30.57 5.30
N ARG A 797 62.42 -31.42 4.67
CA ARG A 797 62.78 -32.82 4.41
C ARG A 797 63.39 -32.96 3.02
N LEU A 798 64.61 -33.49 2.96
CA LEU A 798 65.35 -33.80 1.74
C LEU A 798 65.26 -35.30 1.48
N ILE A 799 64.60 -35.72 0.40
CA ILE A 799 64.43 -37.12 -0.02
C ILE A 799 64.96 -37.35 -1.43
N SER A 800 65.18 -38.61 -1.81
CA SER A 800 65.28 -39.04 -3.20
C SER A 800 64.46 -40.31 -3.43
N ASP A 801 64.25 -40.69 -4.68
CA ASP A 801 63.51 -41.92 -5.04
C ASP A 801 64.17 -43.20 -4.49
N THR A 802 65.47 -43.16 -4.23
CA THR A 802 66.24 -44.26 -3.60
C THR A 802 66.33 -44.14 -2.08
N GLU A 803 66.10 -42.94 -1.52
CA GLU A 803 66.21 -42.64 -0.08
C GLU A 803 64.90 -42.00 0.42
N SER A 804 63.81 -42.77 0.37
CA SER A 804 62.45 -42.30 0.61
C SER A 804 62.19 -41.78 2.04
N THR A 805 63.07 -42.13 2.99
CA THR A 805 63.00 -41.61 4.36
C THR A 805 63.65 -40.23 4.47
N GLY A 806 64.74 -39.99 3.74
CA GLY A 806 65.46 -38.71 3.67
C GLY A 806 66.06 -38.22 4.99
N VAL A 807 66.45 -36.94 4.99
CA VAL A 807 66.96 -36.21 6.16
C VAL A 807 66.16 -34.94 6.40
N LEU A 808 66.21 -34.42 7.63
CA LEU A 808 65.54 -33.20 8.03
C LEU A 808 66.57 -32.10 8.35
N GLU A 809 66.36 -30.90 7.81
CA GLU A 809 67.02 -29.67 8.27
C GLU A 809 66.06 -28.92 9.18
N LEU A 810 66.43 -28.76 10.45
CA LEU A 810 65.57 -28.29 11.53
C LEU A 810 66.13 -27.04 12.21
N ILE A 811 65.24 -26.26 12.83
CA ILE A 811 65.60 -25.06 13.62
C ILE A 811 64.76 -24.98 14.89
N GLY A 812 65.35 -24.55 16.01
CA GLY A 812 64.63 -24.40 17.27
C GLY A 812 65.51 -23.88 18.40
N ARG A 813 64.99 -23.88 19.64
CA ARG A 813 65.71 -23.42 20.83
C ARG A 813 65.93 -24.56 21.81
N GLY A 814 67.14 -24.70 22.34
CA GLY A 814 67.55 -25.76 23.26
C GLY A 814 68.25 -26.92 22.57
N SER A 815 68.73 -27.88 23.36
CA SER A 815 69.40 -29.07 22.84
C SER A 815 68.39 -29.98 22.11
N PRO A 816 68.65 -30.40 20.87
CA PRO A 816 67.82 -31.40 20.19
C PRO A 816 68.03 -32.82 20.73
N LEU A 817 69.12 -33.07 21.46
CA LEU A 817 69.45 -34.38 22.03
C LEU A 817 68.40 -34.82 23.04
N ASN A 818 67.84 -36.02 22.81
CA ASN A 818 66.75 -36.63 23.56
C ASN A 818 65.40 -35.88 23.48
N ALA A 819 65.32 -34.79 22.72
CA ALA A 819 64.11 -33.98 22.57
C ALA A 819 63.45 -34.12 21.18
N ILE A 820 64.23 -34.25 20.11
CA ILE A 820 63.73 -34.19 18.73
C ILE A 820 64.07 -35.47 17.97
N SER A 821 63.06 -36.19 17.48
CA SER A 821 63.26 -37.38 16.64
C SER A 821 63.50 -36.98 15.17
N ALA A 822 64.54 -37.54 14.54
CA ALA A 822 64.85 -37.32 13.13
C ALA A 822 65.72 -38.46 12.58
N PRO A 823 65.69 -38.74 11.26
CA PRO A 823 66.58 -39.71 10.62
C PRO A 823 68.07 -39.32 10.73
N ALA A 824 68.95 -40.31 10.71
CA ALA A 824 70.40 -40.11 10.65
C ALA A 824 70.79 -39.24 9.45
N GLY A 825 71.75 -38.34 9.64
CA GLY A 825 72.13 -37.31 8.67
C GLY A 825 71.33 -36.01 8.77
N SER A 826 70.24 -35.98 9.54
CA SER A 826 69.49 -34.74 9.83
C SER A 826 70.32 -33.75 10.64
N THR A 827 69.94 -32.49 10.58
CA THR A 827 70.67 -31.34 11.13
C THR A 827 69.71 -30.45 11.91
N PHE A 828 70.21 -29.81 12.96
CA PHE A 828 69.42 -28.90 13.79
C PHE A 828 70.24 -27.67 14.19
N ARG A 829 69.67 -26.49 13.93
CA ARG A 829 70.24 -25.21 14.36
C ARG A 829 69.58 -24.73 15.65
N ASN A 830 70.35 -24.71 16.74
CA ASN A 830 69.92 -24.23 18.05
C ASN A 830 70.10 -22.71 18.17
N LEU A 831 68.99 -21.99 18.25
CA LEU A 831 68.92 -20.54 18.32
C LEU A 831 69.23 -19.95 19.70
N ASN A 832 69.48 -20.77 20.72
CA ASN A 832 70.00 -20.25 21.99
C ASN A 832 71.47 -19.82 21.87
N GLY A 833 72.20 -20.36 20.88
CA GLY A 833 73.61 -20.07 20.65
C GLY A 833 74.55 -20.59 21.74
N GLY A 834 75.83 -20.72 21.41
CA GLY A 834 76.90 -21.16 22.32
C GLY A 834 78.02 -21.90 21.59
N VAL A 835 79.24 -21.79 22.11
CA VAL A 835 80.42 -22.51 21.56
C VAL A 835 80.19 -24.01 21.70
N GLY A 836 80.14 -24.72 20.57
CA GLY A 836 79.91 -26.17 20.54
C GLY A 836 78.46 -26.58 20.83
N ALA A 837 77.48 -25.71 20.59
CA ALA A 837 76.07 -26.00 20.91
C ALA A 837 75.06 -25.41 19.91
N THR A 838 75.53 -24.75 18.85
CA THR A 838 74.72 -24.00 17.88
C THR A 838 74.26 -24.90 16.72
N PHE A 839 75.11 -25.80 16.24
CA PHE A 839 74.79 -26.72 15.15
C PHE A 839 74.92 -28.17 15.62
N TRP A 840 73.88 -28.95 15.34
CA TRP A 840 73.78 -30.35 15.74
C TRP A 840 73.56 -31.24 14.54
N VAL A 841 74.23 -32.39 14.53
CA VAL A 841 74.08 -33.42 13.50
C VAL A 841 73.57 -34.70 14.13
N LYS A 842 72.58 -35.31 13.48
CA LYS A 842 72.08 -36.63 13.83
C LYS A 842 73.01 -37.68 13.27
N GLN A 843 73.75 -38.37 14.13
CA GLN A 843 74.75 -39.33 13.64
C GLN A 843 74.15 -40.69 13.28
N SER A 844 73.10 -41.13 13.97
CA SER A 844 72.49 -42.44 13.75
C SER A 844 71.07 -42.56 14.31
N GLY A 845 70.31 -43.55 13.82
CA GLY A 845 68.95 -43.85 14.26
C GLY A 845 67.88 -42.85 13.80
N THR A 846 66.62 -43.10 14.16
CA THR A 846 65.46 -42.25 13.80
C THR A 846 64.72 -41.64 15.00
N GLY A 847 65.00 -42.10 16.22
CA GLY A 847 64.45 -41.58 17.48
C GLY A 847 65.12 -40.27 17.91
N SER A 848 64.99 -39.85 19.17
CA SER A 848 65.50 -38.54 19.64
C SER A 848 66.94 -38.53 20.21
N ALA A 849 67.57 -39.69 20.42
CA ALA A 849 68.96 -39.82 20.91
C ALA A 849 70.01 -39.64 19.78
N ASN A 850 71.31 -39.56 20.08
CA ASN A 850 72.40 -39.49 19.07
C ASN A 850 72.46 -38.21 18.21
N TRP A 851 71.96 -37.10 18.75
CA TRP A 851 72.33 -35.78 18.25
C TRP A 851 73.68 -35.37 18.86
N VAL A 852 74.61 -34.92 18.03
CA VAL A 852 75.91 -34.42 18.49
C VAL A 852 76.06 -32.97 18.10
N ALA A 853 76.41 -32.14 19.07
CA ALA A 853 76.76 -30.76 18.82
C ALA A 853 78.13 -30.71 18.16
N VAL A 854 78.20 -30.08 17.00
CA VAL A 854 79.40 -30.06 16.16
C VAL A 854 79.99 -28.66 16.00
N ALA A 855 79.22 -27.62 16.30
CA ALA A 855 79.69 -26.22 16.31
C ALA A 855 78.88 -25.34 17.24
#